data_AF-E1ZSA5-F1
#
_entry.id   AF-E1ZSA5-F1
#
_cell.length_a   1.000
_cell.length_b   1.000
_cell.length_c   1.000
_cell.angle_alpha   90.00
_cell.angle_beta   90.00
_cell.angle_gamma   90.00
#
_symmetry.space_group_name_H-M   'P 1'
#
loop_
_entity.id
_entity.type
_entity.pdbx_description
1 polymer ?
#
loop_
_entity_poly.entity_id
_entity_poly.type
_entity_poly.pdbx_seq_one_letter_code
_entity_poly.pdbx_strand_id
1 'polypeptide(L)'
;MHRNKIPEKKGTWMEEWHQKLHNNTTPDDVPICEAYLAFLRSNGDQGAYWSVLSNAGLTRSMLESYDRPIRTDPHFFPDKKASLIGEFENYLKILKAVHSGADLQASASAASGYVPGGAKGYLGYVLANSNGHEILPIVEASVEARAELAPVLRNSRDVLYLDLALETVVRSAAERGVGHAGPRAAALIAPLLQNLALSLGDNEEVCYCLKAWQDLPHSVRFGEGFGKDDALRAMAVIERVRRALASVSDYVSQTVGPVSQQFGQAFGCEPWAVTLFPEEVVRGGPAFAVSLVLSAAEPHFRQVAELGAWQIISPASCWGRLEVVPDLHGIQEKVYSEPTVLLVKHVSGEEEVPLGVVGVLSGDTCDVLAHLSVRSRNMHVLFATCYDASQLGDLEAMAGKMVACETTPAGSVKWREADAAEVAAHAAGARQAAARGPIRVNIPKWSGKWVVGMDGFQDGVVGAKSKNLAGLRGRLPDWISLPSSCTVPFSTFEEVLKRRENRGLAGDLAKAIKAVQPGDGAGLALARCRDLVMQTPVPEELQNALRQAMRDGGIPVPEGEQWNDAMWALKSVWASKYNDRAYVSTRKVGINFDDVRMAVLCQRIVPAQYAYVIHTTNPTNGDAGEIYCELVLGLGEAIVSGTVPGAALTFVARKDDMDNPRVLLYPSKSEGMFVDESLIFRSDSNGEDLEGYAGAGLYDSVTTATTVRRKVDYSSDPLMTDPEFRGRLMRDICRAGLAIEQALGSAQDVEGVVDREGKVTVVQTRPQM
;
A
#
# COMPACT_ATOMS: atom_id res chain seq x y z
N MET A 1 35.41 27.27 41.33
CA MET A 1 36.56 28.18 41.59
C MET A 1 36.49 28.85 42.97
N HIS A 2 35.46 29.64 43.31
CA HIS A 2 35.38 30.36 44.60
C HIS A 2 35.45 29.49 45.86
N ARG A 3 34.69 28.38 45.92
CA ARG A 3 34.67 27.46 47.08
C ARG A 3 36.05 26.88 47.41
N ASN A 4 36.87 26.69 46.38
CA ASN A 4 38.20 26.13 46.46
C ASN A 4 39.31 27.20 46.47
N LYS A 5 38.96 28.50 46.59
CA LYS A 5 39.90 29.63 46.57
C LYS A 5 40.85 29.62 45.35
N ILE A 6 40.36 29.14 44.20
CA ILE A 6 41.10 29.20 42.93
C ILE A 6 40.88 30.60 42.35
N PRO A 7 41.93 31.39 42.09
CA PRO A 7 41.80 32.74 41.56
C PRO A 7 41.31 32.72 40.11
N GLU A 8 40.39 33.64 39.79
CA GLU A 8 39.94 33.94 38.42
C GLU A 8 41.05 34.69 37.69
N LYS A 9 41.97 33.92 37.10
CA LYS A 9 43.12 34.47 36.38
C LYS A 9 42.99 34.13 34.91
N LYS A 10 42.90 35.17 34.09
CA LYS A 10 42.92 35.07 32.62
C LYS A 10 44.13 34.24 32.15
N GLY A 11 43.89 33.35 31.18
CA GLY A 11 44.91 32.43 30.66
C GLY A 11 45.15 31.21 31.55
N THR A 12 44.16 30.79 32.32
CA THR A 12 44.14 29.48 32.99
C THR A 12 42.97 28.66 32.47
N TRP A 13 43.13 27.34 32.38
CA TRP A 13 42.09 26.47 31.82
C TRP A 13 40.76 26.58 32.57
N MET A 14 40.83 26.70 33.90
CA MET A 14 39.66 26.91 34.76
C MET A 14 38.88 28.16 34.37
N GLU A 15 39.58 29.27 34.15
CA GLU A 15 38.97 30.53 33.74
C GLU A 15 38.45 30.45 32.29
N GLU A 16 39.22 29.86 31.38
CA GLU A 16 38.81 29.76 29.97
C GLU A 16 37.56 28.91 29.78
N TRP A 17 37.48 27.77 30.45
CA TRP A 17 36.28 26.94 30.42
C TRP A 17 35.11 27.59 31.17
N HIS A 18 35.36 28.26 32.31
CA HIS A 18 34.33 29.04 33.01
C HIS A 18 33.74 30.15 32.12
N GLN A 19 34.56 30.88 31.38
CA GLN A 19 34.10 31.89 30.43
C GLN A 19 33.31 31.29 29.26
N LYS A 20 33.70 30.10 28.77
CA LYS A 20 32.88 29.35 27.79
C LYS A 20 31.50 29.05 28.34
N LEU A 21 31.44 28.46 29.53
CA LEU A 21 30.18 28.07 30.19
C LEU A 21 29.25 29.27 30.44
N HIS A 22 29.80 30.45 30.75
CA HIS A 22 29.00 31.68 30.88
C HIS A 22 28.45 32.22 29.56
N ASN A 23 29.15 31.99 28.45
CA ASN A 23 28.71 32.43 27.13
C ASN A 23 27.64 31.50 26.57
N ASN A 24 27.99 30.22 26.43
CA ASN A 24 27.06 29.18 26.04
C ASN A 24 27.57 27.82 26.50
N THR A 25 26.70 27.09 27.21
CA THR A 25 26.97 25.69 27.52
C THR A 25 26.50 24.81 26.36
N THR A 26 27.27 23.79 26.00
CA THR A 26 27.03 22.90 24.85
C THR A 26 27.20 21.43 25.27
N PRO A 27 26.70 20.45 24.49
CA PRO A 27 26.92 19.03 24.77
C PRO A 27 28.39 18.64 24.98
N ASP A 28 29.32 19.33 24.29
CA ASP A 28 30.77 19.14 24.43
C ASP A 28 31.30 19.43 25.85
N ASP A 29 30.57 20.18 26.69
CA ASP A 29 30.96 20.42 28.07
C ASP A 29 30.93 19.15 28.93
N VAL A 30 30.15 18.14 28.54
CA VAL A 30 30.10 16.83 29.20
C VAL A 30 31.46 16.12 29.09
N PRO A 31 31.98 15.81 27.89
CA PRO A 31 33.30 15.20 27.76
C PRO A 31 34.45 16.10 28.24
N ILE A 32 34.34 17.44 28.16
CA ILE A 32 35.35 18.35 28.76
C ILE A 32 35.42 18.19 30.28
N CYS A 33 34.27 18.07 30.95
CA CYS A 33 34.19 17.82 32.38
C CYS A 33 34.71 16.42 32.75
N GLU A 34 34.37 15.39 31.97
CA GLU A 34 34.87 14.01 32.15
C GLU A 34 36.39 13.94 31.97
N ALA A 35 36.94 14.63 30.98
CA ALA A 35 38.38 14.73 30.76
C ALA A 35 39.07 15.38 31.95
N TYR A 36 38.52 16.46 32.51
CA TYR A 36 39.08 17.09 33.69
C TYR A 36 39.00 16.22 34.94
N LEU A 37 37.94 15.41 35.10
CA LEU A 37 37.86 14.41 36.17
C LEU A 37 38.91 13.31 36.00
N ALA A 38 39.15 12.83 34.77
CA ALA A 38 40.21 11.88 34.47
C ALA A 38 41.60 12.44 34.79
N PHE A 39 41.85 13.71 34.43
CA PHE A 39 43.05 14.47 34.80
C PHE A 39 43.24 14.54 36.32
N LEU A 40 42.18 14.87 37.08
CA LEU A 40 42.27 14.92 38.55
C LEU A 40 42.53 13.54 39.17
N ARG A 41 41.84 12.50 38.71
CA ARG A 41 41.96 11.13 39.24
C ARG A 41 43.34 10.54 38.99
N SER A 42 43.94 10.85 37.85
CA SER A 42 45.28 10.43 37.42
C SER A 42 46.43 11.26 38.04
N ASN A 43 46.17 12.11 39.03
CA ASN A 43 47.16 13.00 39.64
C ASN A 43 47.77 14.04 38.68
N GLY A 44 46.97 14.53 37.73
CA GLY A 44 47.39 15.58 36.80
C GLY A 44 48.03 15.06 35.51
N ASP A 45 47.73 13.83 35.09
CA ASP A 45 48.22 13.30 33.82
C ASP A 45 47.47 13.94 32.64
N GLN A 46 48.21 14.67 31.82
CA GLN A 46 47.68 15.28 30.58
C GLN A 46 47.28 14.22 29.55
N GLY A 47 47.92 13.04 29.54
CA GLY A 47 47.56 11.94 28.65
C GLY A 47 46.14 11.44 28.92
N ALA A 48 45.78 11.27 30.20
CA ALA A 48 44.42 10.91 30.61
C ALA A 48 43.37 11.97 30.20
N TYR A 49 43.71 13.26 30.29
CA TYR A 49 42.84 14.35 29.82
C TYR A 49 42.55 14.25 28.32
N TRP A 50 43.61 14.22 27.51
CA TRP A 50 43.50 14.22 26.05
C TRP A 50 42.95 12.91 25.49
N SER A 51 43.18 11.78 26.16
CA SER A 51 42.58 10.50 25.77
C SER A 51 41.07 10.52 25.87
N VAL A 52 40.50 11.08 26.95
CA VAL A 52 39.05 11.19 27.12
C VAL A 52 38.45 12.11 26.06
N LEU A 53 39.06 13.28 25.81
CA LEU A 53 38.60 14.19 24.75
C LEU A 53 38.66 13.54 23.36
N SER A 54 39.77 12.87 23.04
CA SER A 54 39.95 12.23 21.72
C SER A 54 38.95 11.11 21.49
N ASN A 55 38.66 10.30 22.52
CA ASN A 55 37.63 9.26 22.46
C ASN A 55 36.23 9.83 22.27
N ALA A 56 35.99 11.06 22.74
CA ALA A 56 34.75 11.81 22.52
C ALA A 56 34.75 12.62 21.20
N GLY A 57 35.77 12.48 20.35
CA GLY A 57 35.86 13.20 19.07
C GLY A 57 36.29 14.67 19.18
N LEU A 58 36.69 15.15 20.36
CA LEU A 58 37.10 16.54 20.58
C LEU A 58 38.60 16.71 20.37
N THR A 59 38.97 17.67 19.51
CA THR A 59 40.35 18.00 19.20
C THR A 59 40.79 19.34 19.78
N ARG A 60 42.11 19.57 19.89
CA ARG A 60 42.67 20.87 20.30
C ARG A 60 42.14 22.02 19.44
N SER A 61 42.10 21.83 18.12
CA SER A 61 41.60 22.82 17.17
C SER A 61 40.14 23.18 17.42
N MET A 62 39.32 22.22 17.85
CA MET A 62 37.90 22.48 18.17
C MET A 62 37.78 23.32 19.44
N LEU A 63 38.51 22.97 20.51
CA LEU A 63 38.51 23.76 21.75
C LEU A 63 38.96 25.22 21.53
N GLU A 64 39.87 25.45 20.60
CA GLU A 64 40.39 26.77 20.24
C GLU A 64 39.47 27.56 19.29
N SER A 65 38.49 26.89 18.67
CA SER A 65 37.53 27.48 17.72
C SER A 65 36.25 28.01 18.36
N TYR A 66 35.98 27.71 19.63
CA TYR A 66 34.80 28.22 20.34
C TYR A 66 34.83 29.74 20.48
N ASP A 67 33.64 30.38 20.50
CA ASP A 67 33.48 31.83 20.73
C ASP A 67 34.27 32.33 21.96
N ARG A 68 34.32 31.47 23.00
CA ARG A 68 35.22 31.60 24.15
C ARG A 68 36.16 30.38 24.15
N PRO A 69 37.37 30.53 23.58
CA PRO A 69 38.24 29.39 23.32
C PRO A 69 38.95 28.90 24.58
N ILE A 70 39.16 27.59 24.65
CA ILE A 70 39.97 26.93 25.67
C ILE A 70 41.34 26.64 25.04
N ARG A 71 42.35 27.43 25.41
CA ARG A 71 43.69 27.43 24.79
C ARG A 71 44.76 26.86 25.70
N THR A 72 44.48 26.73 26.99
CA THR A 72 45.46 26.32 27.99
C THR A 72 45.17 24.91 28.48
N ASP A 73 46.19 24.21 28.97
CA ASP A 73 46.01 22.88 29.55
C ASP A 73 45.55 22.96 31.02
N PRO A 74 44.81 21.94 31.51
CA PRO A 74 44.35 21.91 32.89
C PRO A 74 45.52 21.94 33.88
N HIS A 75 45.35 22.72 34.95
CA HIS A 75 46.34 22.85 36.02
C HIS A 75 45.98 21.93 37.18
N PHE A 76 46.96 21.19 37.70
CA PHE A 76 46.74 20.27 38.82
C PHE A 76 46.90 20.98 40.17
N PHE A 77 45.95 20.80 41.07
CA PHE A 77 45.95 21.34 42.44
C PHE A 77 45.96 20.20 43.46
N PRO A 78 47.14 19.70 43.88
CA PRO A 78 47.23 18.53 44.77
C PRO A 78 46.48 18.71 46.09
N ASP A 79 46.55 19.91 46.66
CA ASP A 79 45.92 20.30 47.93
C ASP A 79 44.38 20.38 47.84
N LYS A 80 43.83 20.44 46.62
CA LYS A 80 42.39 20.60 46.35
C LYS A 80 41.79 19.40 45.61
N LYS A 81 42.58 18.36 45.31
CA LYS A 81 42.19 17.21 44.48
C LYS A 81 40.84 16.60 44.91
N ALA A 82 40.71 16.21 46.18
CA ALA A 82 39.51 15.53 46.67
C ALA A 82 38.26 16.41 46.59
N SER A 83 38.40 17.70 46.91
CA SER A 83 37.28 18.66 46.81
C SER A 83 36.88 18.90 45.36
N LEU A 84 37.86 19.11 44.46
CA LEU A 84 37.59 19.33 43.04
C LEU A 84 36.94 18.10 42.39
N ILE A 85 37.37 16.89 42.71
CA ILE A 85 36.71 15.66 42.22
C ILE A 85 35.22 15.67 42.61
N GLY A 86 34.91 15.90 43.90
CA GLY A 86 33.51 15.93 44.34
C GLY A 86 32.69 17.05 43.70
N GLU A 87 33.26 18.24 43.52
CA GLU A 87 32.58 19.37 42.87
C GLU A 87 32.31 19.11 41.38
N PHE A 88 33.30 18.59 40.64
CA PHE A 88 33.14 18.30 39.22
C PHE A 88 32.30 17.05 38.96
N GLU A 89 32.26 16.07 39.86
CA GLU A 89 31.30 14.97 39.78
C GLU A 89 29.86 15.48 39.94
N ASN A 90 29.63 16.42 40.86
CA ASN A 90 28.31 17.04 41.00
C ASN A 90 27.98 17.93 39.79
N TYR A 91 28.96 18.68 39.28
CA TYR A 91 28.75 19.53 38.12
C TYR A 91 28.52 18.73 36.83
N LEU A 92 29.21 17.60 36.66
CA LEU A 92 28.99 16.67 35.55
C LEU A 92 27.55 16.14 35.53
N LYS A 93 26.98 15.83 36.71
CA LYS A 93 25.56 15.44 36.80
C LYS A 93 24.63 16.54 36.30
N ILE A 94 24.93 17.80 36.61
CA ILE A 94 24.16 18.97 36.14
C ILE A 94 24.33 19.15 34.62
N LEU A 95 25.56 19.08 34.11
CA LEU A 95 25.84 19.23 32.67
C LEU A 95 25.12 18.14 31.85
N LYS A 96 25.15 16.89 32.32
CA LYS A 96 24.37 15.81 31.71
C LYS A 96 22.87 16.12 31.77
N ALA A 97 22.34 16.50 32.93
CA ALA A 97 20.91 16.84 33.04
C ALA A 97 20.46 18.03 32.15
N VAL A 98 21.33 19.03 31.92
CA VAL A 98 21.01 20.22 31.10
C VAL A 98 21.11 19.93 29.60
N HIS A 99 22.13 19.19 29.16
CA HIS A 99 22.35 18.90 27.73
C HIS A 99 21.69 17.64 27.23
N SER A 100 21.10 16.86 28.13
CA SER A 100 20.19 15.78 27.77
C SER A 100 18.85 16.05 28.41
N GLY A 101 18.01 16.87 27.76
CA GLY A 101 16.59 17.02 28.11
C GLY A 101 15.78 15.72 28.05
N ALA A 102 16.42 14.62 27.61
CA ALA A 102 15.96 13.23 27.66
C ALA A 102 16.99 12.32 28.40
N ASP A 103 17.75 12.86 29.36
CA ASP A 103 18.64 12.05 30.20
C ASP A 103 17.79 11.06 30.99
N LEU A 104 17.92 9.78 30.65
CA LEU A 104 17.12 8.72 31.25
C LEU A 104 17.19 8.75 32.78
N GLN A 105 18.37 9.03 33.34
CA GLN A 105 18.58 9.07 34.79
C GLN A 105 17.84 10.24 35.44
N ALA A 106 17.92 11.44 34.86
CA ALA A 106 17.23 12.62 35.35
C ALA A 106 15.71 12.48 35.24
N SER A 107 15.21 12.04 34.09
CA SER A 107 13.77 11.82 33.88
C SER A 107 13.22 10.72 34.79
N ALA A 108 13.96 9.63 35.00
CA ALA A 108 13.57 8.57 35.93
C ALA A 108 13.52 9.07 37.39
N SER A 109 14.47 9.92 37.77
CA SER A 109 14.52 10.53 39.10
C SER A 109 13.35 11.50 39.33
N ALA A 110 13.03 12.32 38.32
CA ALA A 110 11.92 13.28 38.39
C ALA A 110 10.56 12.55 38.43
N ALA A 111 10.40 11.49 37.64
CA ALA A 111 9.17 10.72 37.56
C ALA A 111 9.00 9.71 38.71
N SER A 112 9.98 9.53 39.61
CA SER A 112 10.05 8.38 40.53
C SER A 112 8.81 8.17 41.40
N GLY A 113 8.12 9.26 41.77
CA GLY A 113 6.88 9.22 42.55
C GLY A 113 5.65 8.73 41.77
N TYR A 114 5.74 8.71 40.44
CA TYR A 114 4.64 8.36 39.52
C TYR A 114 4.89 7.04 38.77
N VAL A 115 6.10 6.48 38.84
CA VAL A 115 6.45 5.20 38.18
C VAL A 115 5.67 4.03 38.82
N PRO A 116 4.82 3.31 38.07
CA PRO A 116 4.08 2.15 38.55
C PRO A 116 5.00 1.03 39.03
N GLY A 117 4.51 0.17 39.92
CA GLY A 117 5.28 -0.96 40.44
C GLY A 117 5.83 -1.89 39.36
N GLY A 118 5.02 -2.19 38.33
CA GLY A 118 5.42 -3.03 37.19
C GLY A 118 6.57 -2.46 36.37
N ALA A 119 6.60 -1.14 36.17
CA ALA A 119 7.66 -0.46 35.42
C ALA A 119 9.04 -0.47 36.13
N LYS A 120 9.09 -0.55 37.47
CA LYS A 120 10.34 -0.32 38.24
C LYS A 120 11.44 -1.33 37.92
N GLY A 121 11.10 -2.60 37.71
CA GLY A 121 12.06 -3.65 37.39
C GLY A 121 12.72 -3.39 36.02
N TYR A 122 11.89 -3.16 35.01
CA TYR A 122 12.34 -2.84 33.66
C TYR A 122 13.16 -1.55 33.62
N LEU A 123 12.66 -0.48 34.22
CA LEU A 123 13.36 0.80 34.29
C LEU A 123 14.73 0.67 34.98
N GLY A 124 14.80 -0.10 36.08
CA GLY A 124 16.06 -0.39 36.76
C GLY A 124 17.07 -1.12 35.87
N TYR A 125 16.61 -2.08 35.07
CA TYR A 125 17.46 -2.77 34.09
C TYR A 125 17.98 -1.80 33.01
N VAL A 126 17.11 -0.97 32.44
CA VAL A 126 17.49 -0.02 31.38
C VAL A 126 18.49 1.01 31.89
N LEU A 127 18.27 1.56 33.10
CA LEU A 127 19.20 2.51 33.74
C LEU A 127 20.60 1.91 33.94
N ALA A 128 20.69 0.61 34.22
CA ALA A 128 21.97 -0.07 34.43
C ALA A 128 22.65 -0.48 33.11
N ASN A 129 21.89 -0.72 32.03
CA ASN A 129 22.38 -1.42 30.84
C ASN A 129 22.17 -0.67 29.51
N SER A 130 21.67 0.57 29.50
CA SER A 130 21.31 1.31 28.27
C SER A 130 22.43 1.40 27.19
N ASN A 131 23.70 1.34 27.62
CA ASN A 131 24.88 1.36 26.76
C ASN A 131 25.53 -0.03 26.58
N GLY A 132 24.86 -1.10 27.00
CA GLY A 132 25.34 -2.48 26.90
C GLY A 132 25.32 -3.04 25.48
N HIS A 133 25.97 -4.21 25.32
CA HIS A 133 26.06 -4.94 24.05
C HIS A 133 24.85 -5.84 23.77
N GLU A 134 24.06 -6.19 24.79
CA GLU A 134 22.86 -7.03 24.65
C GLU A 134 21.66 -6.19 24.17
N ILE A 135 21.59 -5.94 22.86
CA ILE A 135 20.62 -5.02 22.26
C ILE A 135 19.15 -5.42 22.50
N LEU A 136 18.80 -6.69 22.25
CA LEU A 136 17.41 -7.15 22.36
C LEU A 136 16.84 -6.98 23.78
N PRO A 137 17.50 -7.46 24.86
CA PRO A 137 17.03 -7.22 26.23
C PRO A 137 16.86 -5.74 26.59
N ILE A 138 17.76 -4.86 26.11
CA ILE A 138 17.65 -3.40 26.34
C ILE A 138 16.39 -2.85 25.67
N VAL A 139 16.13 -3.23 24.42
CA VAL A 139 14.95 -2.82 23.67
C VAL A 139 13.69 -3.35 24.34
N GLU A 140 13.60 -4.64 24.65
CA GLU A 140 12.44 -5.25 25.33
C GLU A 140 12.15 -4.59 26.67
N ALA A 141 13.15 -4.48 27.55
CA ALA A 141 12.95 -3.83 28.86
C ALA A 141 12.53 -2.36 28.72
N SER A 142 13.06 -1.63 27.74
CA SER A 142 12.66 -0.24 27.52
C SER A 142 11.20 -0.14 27.07
N VAL A 143 10.77 -1.01 26.15
CA VAL A 143 9.39 -1.03 25.63
C VAL A 143 8.39 -1.49 26.69
N GLU A 144 8.74 -2.49 27.50
CA GLU A 144 7.90 -2.93 28.63
C GLU A 144 7.78 -1.85 29.71
N ALA A 145 8.87 -1.11 30.00
CA ALA A 145 8.79 0.05 30.88
C ALA A 145 7.83 1.11 30.32
N ARG A 146 7.87 1.40 29.00
CA ARG A 146 6.94 2.34 28.35
C ARG A 146 5.49 1.86 28.42
N ALA A 147 5.24 0.57 28.17
CA ALA A 147 3.90 -0.02 28.23
C ALA A 147 3.29 0.12 29.63
N GLU A 148 4.07 -0.15 30.68
CA GLU A 148 3.66 0.03 32.08
C GLU A 148 3.45 1.50 32.46
N LEU A 149 4.17 2.44 31.85
CA LEU A 149 3.99 3.89 32.04
C LEU A 149 2.76 4.44 31.29
N ALA A 150 2.31 3.78 30.21
CA ALA A 150 1.27 4.29 29.33
C ALA A 150 -0.01 4.77 30.04
N PRO A 151 -0.56 4.05 31.04
CA PRO A 151 -1.77 4.49 31.76
C PRO A 151 -1.60 5.79 32.56
N VAL A 152 -0.36 6.17 32.92
CA VAL A 152 -0.05 7.34 33.75
C VAL A 152 0.60 8.49 32.98
N LEU A 153 0.86 8.34 31.67
CA LEU A 153 1.51 9.36 30.82
C LEU A 153 0.82 10.72 30.89
N ARG A 154 -0.51 10.75 30.74
CA ARG A 154 -1.27 12.01 30.67
C ARG A 154 -1.35 12.76 32.00
N ASN A 155 -0.95 12.12 33.10
CA ASN A 155 -1.12 12.66 34.44
C ASN A 155 0.13 13.38 34.96
N SER A 156 1.26 13.27 34.26
CA SER A 156 2.51 13.90 34.69
C SER A 156 3.42 14.24 33.52
N ARG A 157 3.84 15.51 33.46
CA ARG A 157 4.87 15.99 32.54
C ARG A 157 6.17 15.20 32.70
N ASP A 158 6.56 14.89 33.93
CA ASP A 158 7.83 14.22 34.21
C ASP A 158 7.80 12.76 33.72
N VAL A 159 6.63 12.12 33.75
CA VAL A 159 6.43 10.78 33.16
C VAL A 159 6.49 10.84 31.62
N LEU A 160 5.97 11.89 30.98
CA LEU A 160 6.13 12.09 29.53
C LEU A 160 7.61 12.22 29.14
N TYR A 161 8.40 12.99 29.89
CA TYR A 161 9.85 13.08 29.65
C TYR A 161 10.57 11.75 29.88
N LEU A 162 10.13 10.93 30.83
CA LEU A 162 10.66 9.58 31.01
C LEU A 162 10.32 8.67 29.83
N ASP A 163 9.09 8.71 29.31
CA ASP A 163 8.70 7.93 28.13
C ASP A 163 9.52 8.30 26.89
N LEU A 164 9.72 9.60 26.64
CA LEU A 164 10.57 10.09 25.55
C LEU A 164 12.03 9.66 25.70
N ALA A 165 12.55 9.65 26.93
CA ALA A 165 13.90 9.16 27.21
C ALA A 165 14.02 7.65 26.95
N LEU A 166 13.02 6.85 27.34
CA LEU A 166 12.97 5.41 27.06
C LEU A 166 12.86 5.13 25.56
N GLU A 167 12.03 5.87 24.82
CA GLU A 167 11.93 5.77 23.36
C GLU A 167 13.28 6.07 22.69
N THR A 168 13.98 7.10 23.15
CA THR A 168 15.33 7.44 22.66
C THR A 168 16.32 6.30 22.88
N VAL A 169 16.23 5.59 24.02
CA VAL A 169 17.06 4.39 24.28
C VAL A 169 16.72 3.27 23.31
N VAL A 170 15.43 3.00 23.06
CA VAL A 170 14.99 1.99 22.09
C VAL A 170 15.56 2.26 20.71
N ARG A 171 15.39 3.49 20.20
CA ARG A 171 15.89 3.88 18.88
C ARG A 171 17.41 3.77 18.79
N SER A 172 18.12 4.31 19.77
CA SER A 172 19.59 4.24 19.81
C SER A 172 20.11 2.80 19.91
N ALA A 173 19.41 1.92 20.63
CA ALA A 173 19.77 0.51 20.71
C ALA A 173 19.52 -0.22 19.38
N ALA A 174 18.40 0.04 18.71
CA ALA A 174 18.08 -0.52 17.40
C ALA A 174 19.11 -0.13 16.32
N GLU A 175 19.50 1.15 16.28
CA GLU A 175 20.54 1.66 15.38
C GLU A 175 21.88 0.93 15.56
N ARG A 176 22.29 0.67 16.82
CA ARG A 176 23.48 -0.14 17.11
C ARG A 176 23.31 -1.61 16.72
N GLY A 177 22.12 -2.16 16.91
CA GLY A 177 21.82 -3.57 16.65
C GLY A 177 21.87 -3.95 15.18
N VAL A 178 21.51 -3.02 14.29
CA VAL A 178 21.38 -3.31 12.85
C VAL A 178 22.73 -3.56 12.16
N GLY A 179 23.77 -2.83 12.56
CA GLY A 179 25.03 -2.72 11.81
C GLY A 179 25.74 -4.03 11.42
N HIS A 180 25.39 -5.16 12.04
CA HIS A 180 25.95 -6.49 11.72
C HIS A 180 24.94 -7.65 11.89
N ALA A 181 23.66 -7.37 12.13
CA ALA A 181 22.69 -8.41 12.52
C ALA A 181 22.17 -9.23 11.33
N GLY A 182 22.07 -8.63 10.14
CA GLY A 182 21.49 -9.28 8.96
C GLY A 182 20.13 -9.91 9.28
N PRO A 183 19.92 -11.23 9.01
CA PRO A 183 18.68 -11.92 9.35
C PRO A 183 18.26 -11.83 10.83
N ARG A 184 19.23 -11.79 11.75
CA ARG A 184 18.97 -11.73 13.20
C ARG A 184 18.35 -10.42 13.65
N ALA A 185 18.37 -9.39 12.80
CA ALA A 185 17.62 -8.17 13.05
C ALA A 185 16.11 -8.43 13.21
N ALA A 186 15.61 -9.53 12.65
CA ALA A 186 14.22 -9.99 12.79
C ALA A 186 13.74 -10.04 14.25
N ALA A 187 14.63 -10.36 15.20
CA ALA A 187 14.30 -10.44 16.62
C ALA A 187 13.86 -9.09 17.21
N LEU A 188 14.28 -7.98 16.60
CA LEU A 188 13.91 -6.62 17.02
C LEU A 188 12.56 -6.17 16.46
N ILE A 189 11.98 -6.87 15.47
CA ILE A 189 10.74 -6.41 14.80
C ILE A 189 9.58 -6.32 15.79
N ALA A 190 9.32 -7.37 16.58
CA ALA A 190 8.22 -7.37 17.55
C ALA A 190 8.31 -6.23 18.58
N PRO A 191 9.40 -6.09 19.36
CA PRO A 191 9.45 -5.03 20.35
C PRO A 191 9.50 -3.63 19.72
N LEU A 192 10.05 -3.46 18.51
CA LEU A 192 9.99 -2.17 17.82
C LEU A 192 8.59 -1.83 17.27
N LEU A 193 7.81 -2.82 16.84
CA LEU A 193 6.41 -2.61 16.48
C LEU A 193 5.57 -2.23 17.70
N GLN A 194 5.80 -2.87 18.86
CA GLN A 194 5.17 -2.49 20.12
C GLN A 194 5.57 -1.07 20.53
N ASN A 195 6.86 -0.71 20.41
CA ASN A 195 7.38 0.64 20.63
C ASN A 195 6.67 1.68 19.75
N LEU A 196 6.48 1.36 18.46
CA LEU A 196 5.77 2.20 17.51
C LEU A 196 4.28 2.33 17.89
N ALA A 197 3.61 1.23 18.23
CA ALA A 197 2.20 1.23 18.63
C ALA A 197 1.93 2.10 19.87
N LEU A 198 2.87 2.15 20.83
CA LEU A 198 2.81 3.03 22.01
C LEU A 198 2.95 4.52 21.66
N SER A 199 3.57 4.83 20.53
CA SER A 199 3.85 6.20 20.09
C SER A 199 2.83 6.76 19.09
N LEU A 200 1.90 5.92 18.61
CA LEU A 200 0.88 6.32 17.62
C LEU A 200 -0.49 6.54 18.27
N GLY A 201 -1.26 7.49 17.70
CA GLY A 201 -2.65 7.72 18.08
C GLY A 201 -3.59 6.65 17.51
N ASP A 202 -3.62 6.49 16.19
CA ASP A 202 -4.19 5.31 15.53
C ASP A 202 -3.08 4.27 15.33
N ASN A 203 -3.15 3.18 16.09
CA ASN A 203 -2.16 2.11 16.08
C ASN A 203 -2.73 0.75 15.67
N GLU A 204 -3.98 0.69 15.17
CA GLU A 204 -4.68 -0.58 14.94
C GLU A 204 -3.95 -1.47 13.92
N GLU A 205 -3.47 -0.91 12.80
CA GLU A 205 -2.70 -1.68 11.81
C GLU A 205 -1.37 -2.19 12.38
N VAL A 206 -0.68 -1.35 13.16
CA VAL A 206 0.60 -1.74 13.81
C VAL A 206 0.36 -2.85 14.83
N CYS A 207 -0.76 -2.81 15.56
CA CYS A 207 -1.17 -3.87 16.48
C CYS A 207 -1.46 -5.18 15.74
N TYR A 208 -2.15 -5.13 14.59
CA TYR A 208 -2.36 -6.33 13.75
C TYR A 208 -1.05 -6.89 13.20
N CYS A 209 -0.12 -6.02 12.77
CA CYS A 209 1.21 -6.45 12.32
C CYS A 209 2.02 -7.08 13.46
N LEU A 210 1.98 -6.48 14.66
CA LEU A 210 2.66 -7.00 15.84
C LEU A 210 2.15 -8.39 16.20
N LYS A 211 0.82 -8.55 16.29
CA LYS A 211 0.17 -9.82 16.59
C LYS A 211 0.52 -10.88 15.53
N ALA A 212 0.38 -10.54 14.25
CA ALA A 212 0.74 -11.44 13.14
C ALA A 212 2.23 -11.83 13.16
N TRP A 213 3.14 -10.90 13.49
CA TRP A 213 4.56 -11.22 13.63
C TRP A 213 4.84 -12.14 14.83
N GLN A 214 4.17 -11.90 15.96
CA GLN A 214 4.31 -12.73 17.17
C GLN A 214 3.80 -14.15 16.98
N ASP A 215 2.75 -14.33 16.17
CA ASP A 215 2.18 -15.63 15.81
C ASP A 215 3.11 -16.47 14.89
N LEU A 216 4.14 -15.85 14.30
CA LEU A 216 5.13 -16.58 13.48
C LEU A 216 6.01 -17.50 14.34
N PRO A 217 6.49 -18.63 13.76
CA PRO A 217 7.41 -19.52 14.45
C PRO A 217 8.66 -18.81 15.00
N HIS A 218 9.20 -19.32 16.09
CA HIS A 218 10.40 -18.76 16.71
C HIS A 218 11.57 -18.67 15.71
N SER A 219 11.74 -19.67 14.84
CA SER A 219 12.74 -19.66 13.76
C SER A 219 12.64 -18.40 12.90
N VAL A 220 11.43 -18.03 12.49
CA VAL A 220 11.16 -16.84 11.67
C VAL A 220 11.45 -15.57 12.45
N ARG A 221 10.93 -15.46 13.68
CA ARG A 221 11.08 -14.27 14.52
C ARG A 221 12.52 -13.95 14.86
N PHE A 222 13.42 -14.94 14.85
CA PHE A 222 14.86 -14.75 15.10
C PHE A 222 15.71 -14.82 13.84
N GLY A 223 15.11 -15.02 12.66
CA GLY A 223 15.83 -15.06 11.39
C GLY A 223 16.67 -16.31 11.18
N GLU A 224 16.29 -17.46 11.76
CA GLU A 224 17.07 -18.70 11.74
C GLU A 224 16.23 -19.93 11.39
N GLY A 225 16.57 -20.65 10.32
CA GLY A 225 16.10 -22.03 10.09
C GLY A 225 14.61 -22.16 9.72
N PHE A 226 14.09 -21.32 8.83
CA PHE A 226 12.71 -21.37 8.34
C PHE A 226 12.64 -21.68 6.83
N GLY A 227 11.49 -22.23 6.41
CA GLY A 227 11.27 -22.63 5.01
C GLY A 227 10.62 -21.54 4.16
N LYS A 228 10.37 -21.86 2.88
CA LYS A 228 9.75 -20.94 1.91
C LYS A 228 8.37 -20.43 2.36
N ASP A 229 7.52 -21.33 2.85
CA ASP A 229 6.15 -20.99 3.29
C ASP A 229 6.15 -20.02 4.49
N ASP A 230 7.03 -20.25 5.45
CA ASP A 230 7.27 -19.35 6.58
C ASP A 230 7.78 -17.98 6.13
N ALA A 231 8.71 -17.96 5.16
CA ALA A 231 9.24 -16.73 4.60
C ALA A 231 8.17 -15.92 3.87
N LEU A 232 7.27 -16.58 3.12
CA LEU A 232 6.13 -15.92 2.47
C LEU A 232 5.17 -15.31 3.50
N ARG A 233 4.89 -16.00 4.62
CA ARG A 233 4.09 -15.43 5.72
C ARG A 233 4.77 -14.19 6.33
N ALA A 234 6.08 -14.28 6.59
CA ALA A 234 6.84 -13.17 7.13
C ALA A 234 6.84 -11.96 6.19
N MET A 235 7.01 -12.18 4.88
CA MET A 235 6.97 -11.13 3.87
C MET A 235 5.61 -10.43 3.82
N ALA A 236 4.50 -11.16 3.93
CA ALA A 236 3.17 -10.55 4.00
C ALA A 236 3.02 -9.60 5.19
N VAL A 237 3.61 -9.94 6.35
CA VAL A 237 3.64 -9.05 7.53
C VAL A 237 4.58 -7.87 7.30
N ILE A 238 5.78 -8.09 6.74
CA ILE A 238 6.75 -7.01 6.45
C ILE A 238 6.15 -5.98 5.49
N GLU A 239 5.45 -6.40 4.46
CA GLU A 239 4.77 -5.51 3.51
C GLU A 239 3.71 -4.63 4.20
N ARG A 240 2.94 -5.21 5.14
CA ARG A 240 1.98 -4.46 5.94
C ARG A 240 2.65 -3.43 6.83
N VAL A 241 3.74 -3.81 7.49
CA VAL A 241 4.53 -2.89 8.31
C VAL A 241 5.08 -1.74 7.45
N ARG A 242 5.64 -2.02 6.27
CA ARG A 242 6.13 -1.00 5.33
C ARG A 242 5.04 0.01 4.98
N ARG A 243 3.83 -0.46 4.66
CA ARG A 243 2.67 0.43 4.42
C ARG A 243 2.29 1.24 5.64
N ALA A 244 2.24 0.63 6.82
CA ALA A 244 1.96 1.36 8.06
C ALA A 244 3.01 2.47 8.32
N LEU A 245 4.29 2.20 8.06
CA LEU A 245 5.37 3.19 8.16
C LEU A 245 5.21 4.32 7.13
N ALA A 246 4.81 4.01 5.89
CA ALA A 246 4.51 5.01 4.87
C ALA A 246 3.37 5.94 5.33
N SER A 247 2.27 5.38 5.86
CA SER A 247 1.17 6.18 6.41
C SER A 247 1.59 7.08 7.58
N VAL A 248 2.53 6.63 8.43
CA VAL A 248 3.13 7.47 9.48
C VAL A 248 3.93 8.63 8.86
N SER A 249 4.74 8.35 7.84
CA SER A 249 5.50 9.37 7.12
C SER A 249 4.59 10.42 6.46
N ASP A 250 3.51 9.96 5.82
CA ASP A 250 2.52 10.83 5.19
C ASP A 250 1.81 11.71 6.22
N TYR A 251 1.39 11.12 7.35
CA TYR A 251 0.76 11.86 8.44
C TYR A 251 1.68 12.96 8.99
N VAL A 252 2.95 12.65 9.24
CA VAL A 252 3.93 13.64 9.71
C VAL A 252 4.14 14.72 8.65
N SER A 253 4.29 14.35 7.38
CA SER A 253 4.50 15.30 6.29
C SER A 253 3.32 16.25 6.11
N GLN A 254 2.09 15.74 6.17
CA GLN A 254 0.87 16.53 6.06
C GLN A 254 0.63 17.44 7.28
N THR A 255 1.04 17.00 8.47
CA THR A 255 0.80 17.76 9.71
C THR A 255 1.90 18.79 9.97
N VAL A 256 3.17 18.39 9.84
CA VAL A 256 4.35 19.21 10.16
C VAL A 256 4.78 20.06 8.96
N GLY A 257 4.61 19.58 7.73
CA GLY A 257 5.03 20.27 6.51
C GLY A 257 4.51 21.71 6.42
N PRO A 258 3.19 21.97 6.49
CA PRO A 258 2.64 23.33 6.44
C PRO A 258 3.18 24.25 7.54
N VAL A 259 3.36 23.72 8.75
CA VAL A 259 3.87 24.47 9.91
C VAL A 259 5.35 24.82 9.73
N SER A 260 6.16 23.86 9.30
CA SER A 260 7.59 24.07 9.02
C SER A 260 7.81 25.11 7.92
N GLN A 261 6.97 25.12 6.87
CA GLN A 261 7.01 26.12 5.81
C GLN A 261 6.71 27.53 6.32
N GLN A 262 5.65 27.69 7.12
CA GLN A 262 5.27 28.99 7.68
C GLN A 262 6.37 29.56 8.59
N PHE A 263 6.89 28.77 9.53
CA PHE A 263 7.96 29.23 10.41
C PHE A 263 9.28 29.44 9.69
N GLY A 264 9.64 28.53 8.77
CA GLY A 264 10.84 28.65 7.96
C GLY A 264 10.88 29.95 7.16
N GLN A 265 9.76 30.32 6.53
CA GLN A 265 9.63 31.61 5.83
C GLN A 265 9.72 32.80 6.79
N ALA A 266 9.06 32.74 7.95
CA ALA A 266 9.06 33.81 8.94
C ALA A 266 10.45 34.06 9.55
N PHE A 267 11.25 33.01 9.75
CA PHE A 267 12.61 33.10 10.30
C PHE A 267 13.70 33.31 9.23
N GLY A 268 13.34 33.30 7.94
CA GLY A 268 14.31 33.42 6.85
C GLY A 268 15.24 32.21 6.73
N CYS A 269 14.75 31.01 7.03
CA CYS A 269 15.49 29.76 6.88
C CYS A 269 15.72 29.41 5.39
N GLU A 270 16.81 28.71 5.11
CA GLU A 270 17.12 28.19 3.78
C GLU A 270 16.02 27.23 3.28
N PRO A 271 15.54 27.34 2.03
CA PRO A 271 14.42 26.53 1.53
C PRO A 271 14.63 25.02 1.65
N TRP A 272 15.85 24.53 1.40
CA TRP A 272 16.17 23.11 1.48
C TRP A 272 15.99 22.54 2.90
N ALA A 273 16.33 23.33 3.92
CA ALA A 273 16.22 22.91 5.33
C ALA A 273 14.74 22.84 5.76
N VAL A 274 13.91 23.73 5.22
CA VAL A 274 12.46 23.75 5.45
C VAL A 274 11.79 22.55 4.79
N THR A 275 12.16 22.23 3.54
CA THR A 275 11.60 21.07 2.82
C THR A 275 11.99 19.75 3.48
N LEU A 276 13.20 19.65 4.03
CA LEU A 276 13.71 18.42 4.66
C LEU A 276 13.17 18.20 6.08
N PHE A 277 12.66 19.24 6.76
CA PHE A 277 12.30 19.17 8.18
C PHE A 277 11.30 18.04 8.53
N PRO A 278 10.21 17.80 7.77
CA PRO A 278 9.31 16.68 8.07
C PRO A 278 9.99 15.31 7.98
N GLU A 279 10.92 15.12 7.03
CA GLU A 279 11.68 13.88 6.92
C GLU A 279 12.59 13.66 8.14
N GLU A 280 13.22 14.71 8.65
CA GLU A 280 14.03 14.64 9.88
C GLU A 280 13.18 14.33 11.11
N VAL A 281 11.93 14.80 11.17
CA VAL A 281 10.99 14.41 12.24
C VAL A 281 10.66 12.91 12.16
N VAL A 282 10.46 12.37 10.96
CA VAL A 282 10.24 10.92 10.76
C VAL A 282 11.49 10.12 11.15
N ARG A 283 12.68 10.56 10.71
CA ARG A 283 13.98 9.93 11.05
C ARG A 283 14.27 9.96 12.55
N GLY A 284 13.86 11.02 13.25
CA GLY A 284 14.00 11.15 14.70
C GLY A 284 13.00 10.32 15.51
N GLY A 285 12.00 9.70 14.86
CA GLY A 285 10.92 8.97 15.52
C GLY A 285 11.05 7.43 15.51
N PRO A 286 10.13 6.73 16.18
CA PRO A 286 10.17 5.26 16.32
C PRO A 286 9.96 4.52 15.00
N ALA A 287 9.29 5.13 14.01
CA ALA A 287 9.06 4.55 12.70
C ALA A 287 10.39 4.28 11.95
N PHE A 288 11.39 5.14 12.15
CA PHE A 288 12.70 4.97 11.54
C PHE A 288 13.43 3.72 12.03
N ALA A 289 13.37 3.44 13.34
CA ALA A 289 13.98 2.24 13.93
C ALA A 289 13.39 0.94 13.33
N VAL A 290 12.06 0.89 13.16
CA VAL A 290 11.39 -0.23 12.49
C VAL A 290 11.86 -0.35 11.04
N SER A 291 11.87 0.76 10.29
CA SER A 291 12.31 0.77 8.88
C SER A 291 13.74 0.27 8.70
N LEU A 292 14.65 0.66 9.61
CA LEU A 292 16.04 0.26 9.61
C LEU A 292 16.19 -1.26 9.82
N VAL A 293 15.49 -1.81 10.81
CA VAL A 293 15.49 -3.25 11.09
C VAL A 293 14.89 -4.07 9.95
N LEU A 294 13.77 -3.61 9.38
CA LEU A 294 13.18 -4.27 8.22
C LEU A 294 14.16 -4.30 7.04
N SER A 295 14.86 -3.19 6.77
CA SER A 295 15.81 -3.12 5.65
C SER A 295 17.00 -4.06 5.81
N ALA A 296 17.34 -4.44 7.04
CA ALA A 296 18.38 -5.44 7.31
C ALA A 296 17.88 -6.90 7.23
N ALA A 297 16.63 -7.15 7.64
CA ALA A 297 16.08 -8.51 7.72
C ALA A 297 15.40 -8.98 6.42
N GLU A 298 14.68 -8.07 5.75
CA GLU A 298 13.86 -8.35 4.57
C GLU A 298 14.60 -9.06 3.42
N PRO A 299 15.86 -8.71 3.06
CA PRO A 299 16.57 -9.38 1.96
C PRO A 299 16.67 -10.90 2.15
N HIS A 300 16.84 -11.36 3.40
CA HIS A 300 16.92 -12.79 3.70
C HIS A 300 15.57 -13.49 3.57
N PHE A 301 14.49 -12.88 4.09
CA PHE A 301 13.14 -13.42 3.92
C PHE A 301 12.75 -13.48 2.45
N ARG A 302 13.05 -12.43 1.68
CA ARG A 302 12.79 -12.39 0.23
C ARG A 302 13.53 -13.49 -0.51
N GLN A 303 14.80 -13.73 -0.16
CA GLN A 303 15.61 -14.79 -0.74
C GLN A 303 15.03 -16.19 -0.45
N VAL A 304 14.68 -16.49 0.81
CA VAL A 304 14.11 -17.79 1.20
C VAL A 304 12.71 -18.01 0.61
N ALA A 305 11.94 -16.93 0.46
CA ALA A 305 10.64 -16.94 -0.20
C ALA A 305 10.73 -17.10 -1.73
N GLU A 306 11.93 -17.01 -2.31
CA GLU A 306 12.19 -17.01 -3.76
C GLU A 306 11.42 -15.89 -4.49
N LEU A 307 11.25 -14.74 -3.84
CA LEU A 307 10.58 -13.58 -4.42
C LEU A 307 11.59 -12.77 -5.24
N GLY A 308 11.47 -12.81 -6.57
CA GLY A 308 12.28 -12.00 -7.47
C GLY A 308 12.04 -10.50 -7.28
N ALA A 309 12.90 -9.63 -7.82
CA ALA A 309 12.73 -8.17 -7.70
C ALA A 309 11.48 -7.63 -8.43
N TRP A 310 10.89 -8.44 -9.31
CA TRP A 310 9.78 -8.06 -10.18
C TRP A 310 8.58 -8.98 -9.98
N GLN A 311 7.38 -8.42 -10.11
CA GLN A 311 6.15 -9.13 -10.38
C GLN A 311 5.75 -8.85 -11.82
N ILE A 312 5.78 -9.88 -12.67
CA ILE A 312 5.31 -9.77 -14.04
C ILE A 312 3.79 -9.88 -14.06
N ILE A 313 3.13 -8.80 -14.46
CA ILE A 313 1.68 -8.73 -14.52
C ILE A 313 1.24 -9.08 -15.94
N SER A 314 1.65 -8.28 -16.93
CA SER A 314 1.40 -8.54 -18.35
C SER A 314 2.73 -8.83 -19.06
N PRO A 315 3.03 -10.10 -19.37
CA PRO A 315 4.28 -10.45 -20.03
C PRO A 315 4.27 -10.01 -21.50
N ALA A 316 5.19 -9.11 -21.86
CA ALA A 316 5.46 -8.72 -23.24
C ALA A 316 6.91 -8.24 -23.37
N SER A 317 7.41 -8.17 -24.59
CA SER A 317 8.66 -7.45 -24.90
C SER A 317 8.30 -6.14 -25.58
N CYS A 318 8.91 -5.03 -25.17
CA CYS A 318 8.57 -3.71 -25.70
C CYS A 318 9.79 -2.82 -25.91
N TRP A 319 9.66 -1.92 -26.88
CA TRP A 319 10.68 -0.96 -27.28
C TRP A 319 10.01 0.41 -27.40
N GLY A 320 10.57 1.42 -26.72
CA GLY A 320 10.01 2.77 -26.77
C GLY A 320 10.82 3.78 -26.00
N ARG A 321 10.41 5.06 -26.08
CA ARG A 321 10.99 6.12 -25.26
C ARG A 321 10.51 5.95 -23.82
N LEU A 322 11.43 5.99 -22.86
CA LEU A 322 11.09 5.98 -21.45
C LEU A 322 10.60 7.36 -20.99
N GLU A 323 9.38 7.44 -20.46
CA GLU A 323 8.84 8.64 -19.81
C GLU A 323 8.50 8.32 -18.35
N VAL A 324 8.93 9.18 -17.43
CA VAL A 324 8.62 9.06 -16.00
C VAL A 324 7.44 9.95 -15.68
N VAL A 325 6.39 9.39 -15.09
CA VAL A 325 5.15 10.10 -14.81
C VAL A 325 4.71 9.90 -13.35
N PRO A 326 4.15 10.92 -12.69
CA PRO A 326 3.76 10.83 -11.30
C PRO A 326 2.60 9.85 -11.09
N ASP A 327 1.62 9.85 -12.00
CA ASP A 327 0.44 9.00 -11.90
C ASP A 327 -0.08 8.61 -13.29
N LEU A 328 -0.63 7.40 -13.40
CA LEU A 328 -1.23 6.94 -14.66
C LEU A 328 -2.55 7.66 -14.93
N HIS A 329 -3.29 8.03 -13.89
CA HIS A 329 -4.65 8.53 -14.00
C HIS A 329 -4.73 9.85 -14.79
N GLY A 330 -3.83 10.78 -14.51
CA GLY A 330 -3.76 12.11 -15.12
C GLY A 330 -3.31 12.12 -16.57
N ILE A 331 -2.82 11.00 -17.11
CA ILE A 331 -2.32 10.90 -18.49
C ILE A 331 -3.14 9.94 -19.38
N GLN A 332 -4.22 9.34 -18.89
CA GLN A 332 -4.99 8.31 -19.62
C GLN A 332 -5.48 8.77 -21.01
N GLU A 333 -5.76 10.07 -21.16
CA GLU A 333 -6.22 10.67 -22.41
C GLU A 333 -5.09 11.01 -23.38
N LYS A 334 -3.83 11.06 -22.91
CA LYS A 334 -2.66 11.41 -23.70
C LYS A 334 -2.47 10.40 -24.84
N VAL A 335 -2.12 10.92 -26.00
CA VAL A 335 -1.80 10.13 -27.19
C VAL A 335 -0.32 10.30 -27.49
N TYR A 336 0.42 9.20 -27.42
CA TYR A 336 1.84 9.15 -27.75
C TYR A 336 2.01 8.87 -29.25
N SER A 337 2.77 9.72 -29.93
CA SER A 337 3.02 9.63 -31.38
C SER A 337 4.13 8.63 -31.73
N GLU A 338 5.01 8.35 -30.78
CA GLU A 338 6.04 7.31 -30.82
C GLU A 338 5.74 6.25 -29.75
N PRO A 339 6.24 5.00 -29.90
CA PRO A 339 6.14 3.99 -28.86
C PRO A 339 6.78 4.48 -27.55
N THR A 340 6.04 4.40 -26.45
CA THR A 340 6.49 4.90 -25.14
C THR A 340 6.44 3.81 -24.08
N VAL A 341 7.49 3.71 -23.27
CA VAL A 341 7.51 2.95 -22.03
C VAL A 341 7.32 3.94 -20.88
N LEU A 342 6.39 3.66 -19.98
CA LEU A 342 6.13 4.50 -18.82
C LEU A 342 6.78 3.90 -17.58
N LEU A 343 7.52 4.72 -16.83
CA LEU A 343 7.81 4.48 -15.42
C LEU A 343 6.84 5.33 -14.60
N VAL A 344 5.85 4.68 -14.00
CA VAL A 344 4.76 5.34 -13.27
C VAL A 344 5.03 5.27 -11.78
N LYS A 345 4.91 6.40 -11.06
CA LYS A 345 5.05 6.40 -9.59
C LYS A 345 3.78 5.89 -8.91
N HIS A 346 2.60 6.25 -9.43
CA HIS A 346 1.32 5.82 -8.87
C HIS A 346 0.37 5.12 -9.86
N VAL A 347 -0.09 3.94 -9.46
CA VAL A 347 -1.07 3.12 -10.20
C VAL A 347 -2.16 2.63 -9.25
N SER A 348 -3.42 2.98 -9.53
CA SER A 348 -4.57 2.53 -8.73
C SER A 348 -5.18 1.22 -9.22
N GLY A 349 -4.99 0.84 -10.48
CA GLY A 349 -5.54 -0.39 -11.07
C GLY A 349 -6.84 -0.19 -11.86
N GLU A 350 -7.47 0.97 -11.77
CA GLU A 350 -8.68 1.31 -12.53
C GLU A 350 -8.40 2.09 -13.83
N GLU A 351 -7.17 2.54 -14.04
CA GLU A 351 -6.81 3.42 -15.15
C GLU A 351 -6.76 2.69 -16.50
N GLU A 352 -6.93 3.44 -17.57
CA GLU A 352 -6.71 2.98 -18.94
C GLU A 352 -5.29 3.31 -19.43
N VAL A 353 -4.63 2.35 -20.10
CA VAL A 353 -3.26 2.52 -20.62
C VAL A 353 -3.27 3.48 -21.82
N PRO A 354 -2.58 4.64 -21.80
CA PRO A 354 -2.64 5.64 -22.87
C PRO A 354 -2.29 5.10 -24.26
N LEU A 355 -2.84 5.70 -25.33
CA LEU A 355 -2.59 5.21 -26.69
C LEU A 355 -1.13 5.49 -27.09
N GLY A 356 -0.44 4.49 -27.64
CA GLY A 356 0.98 4.55 -28.01
C GLY A 356 1.94 4.08 -26.91
N VAL A 357 1.42 3.79 -25.71
CA VAL A 357 2.21 3.14 -24.65
C VAL A 357 2.35 1.65 -24.96
N VAL A 358 3.58 1.14 -24.84
CA VAL A 358 3.94 -0.26 -25.10
C VAL A 358 4.47 -0.97 -23.85
N GLY A 359 4.76 -0.23 -22.79
CA GLY A 359 5.13 -0.78 -21.49
C GLY A 359 4.78 0.16 -20.34
N VAL A 360 4.41 -0.42 -19.20
CA VAL A 360 4.15 0.24 -17.92
C VAL A 360 4.99 -0.47 -16.86
N LEU A 361 5.87 0.25 -16.20
CA LEU A 361 6.68 -0.23 -15.08
C LEU A 361 6.33 0.64 -13.86
N SER A 362 6.15 0.04 -12.69
CA SER A 362 5.75 0.76 -11.48
C SER A 362 6.45 0.22 -10.24
N GLY A 363 6.60 1.07 -9.21
CA GLY A 363 6.93 0.63 -7.86
C GLY A 363 5.70 0.22 -7.04
N ASP A 364 4.51 0.66 -7.45
CA ASP A 364 3.24 0.32 -6.80
C ASP A 364 2.82 -1.11 -7.13
N THR A 365 2.26 -1.79 -6.13
CA THR A 365 1.69 -3.13 -6.26
C THR A 365 0.33 -3.08 -6.93
N CYS A 366 0.14 -3.89 -7.96
CA CYS A 366 -1.16 -4.12 -8.58
C CYS A 366 -1.38 -5.64 -8.68
N ASP A 367 -2.54 -6.13 -8.24
CA ASP A 367 -2.86 -7.55 -8.32
C ASP A 367 -2.87 -8.02 -9.78
N VAL A 368 -2.48 -9.28 -10.00
CA VAL A 368 -2.35 -9.85 -11.35
C VAL A 368 -3.73 -9.91 -12.01
N LEU A 369 -4.81 -10.06 -11.25
CA LEU A 369 -6.17 -10.12 -11.78
C LEU A 369 -6.95 -8.80 -11.68
N ALA A 370 -6.27 -7.68 -11.38
CA ALA A 370 -6.89 -6.35 -11.43
C ALA A 370 -7.30 -5.93 -12.86
N HIS A 371 -8.24 -4.99 -12.98
CA HIS A 371 -8.76 -4.55 -14.27
C HIS A 371 -7.67 -4.00 -15.21
N LEU A 372 -6.78 -3.12 -14.72
CA LEU A 372 -5.63 -2.63 -15.50
C LEU A 372 -4.72 -3.78 -15.97
N SER A 373 -4.50 -4.78 -15.11
CA SER A 373 -3.69 -5.96 -15.43
C SER A 373 -4.29 -6.76 -16.57
N VAL A 374 -5.60 -7.01 -16.53
CA VAL A 374 -6.35 -7.69 -17.60
C VAL A 374 -6.30 -6.87 -18.90
N ARG A 375 -6.57 -5.56 -18.85
CA ARG A 375 -6.50 -4.69 -20.05
C ARG A 375 -5.11 -4.66 -20.67
N SER A 376 -4.06 -4.55 -19.85
CA SER A 376 -2.66 -4.54 -20.33
C SER A 376 -2.31 -5.80 -21.12
N ARG A 377 -2.77 -6.98 -20.67
CA ARG A 377 -2.57 -8.25 -21.40
C ARG A 377 -3.27 -8.27 -22.74
N ASN A 378 -4.54 -7.86 -22.75
CA ASN A 378 -5.35 -7.81 -23.97
C ASN A 378 -4.79 -6.82 -25.00
N MET A 379 -4.15 -5.75 -24.53
CA MET A 379 -3.45 -4.77 -25.37
C MET A 379 -2.03 -5.18 -25.75
N HIS A 380 -1.53 -6.31 -25.24
CA HIS A 380 -0.14 -6.75 -25.37
C HIS A 380 0.89 -5.71 -24.90
N VAL A 381 0.54 -4.95 -23.86
CA VAL A 381 1.41 -3.98 -23.20
C VAL A 381 2.15 -4.67 -22.08
N LEU A 382 3.49 -4.52 -22.02
CA LEU A 382 4.27 -5.00 -20.87
C LEU A 382 3.78 -4.28 -19.61
N PHE A 383 3.40 -5.00 -18.57
CA PHE A 383 3.10 -4.42 -17.26
C PHE A 383 3.81 -5.20 -16.17
N ALA A 384 4.62 -4.53 -15.35
CA ALA A 384 5.33 -5.15 -14.24
C ALA A 384 5.56 -4.19 -13.07
N THR A 385 5.55 -4.73 -11.86
CA THR A 385 5.91 -4.03 -10.62
C THR A 385 7.33 -4.40 -10.21
N CYS A 386 8.15 -3.42 -9.85
CA CYS A 386 9.49 -3.61 -9.28
C CYS A 386 9.49 -3.25 -7.79
N TYR A 387 9.94 -4.17 -6.95
CA TYR A 387 10.08 -3.96 -5.51
C TYR A 387 11.48 -3.49 -5.10
N ASP A 388 12.42 -3.48 -6.05
CA ASP A 388 13.79 -3.06 -5.83
C ASP A 388 13.97 -1.57 -6.18
N ALA A 389 14.22 -0.76 -5.16
CA ALA A 389 14.39 0.68 -5.30
C ALA A 389 15.63 1.07 -6.12
N SER A 390 16.69 0.26 -6.11
CA SER A 390 17.89 0.50 -6.94
C SER A 390 17.55 0.33 -8.41
N GLN A 391 16.83 -0.74 -8.75
CA GLN A 391 16.44 -1.01 -10.13
C GLN A 391 15.45 0.05 -10.66
N LEU A 392 14.53 0.51 -9.82
CA LEU A 392 13.66 1.65 -10.15
C LEU A 392 14.47 2.94 -10.38
N GLY A 393 15.47 3.21 -9.55
CA GLY A 393 16.37 4.35 -9.72
C GLY A 393 17.21 4.26 -11.01
N ASP A 394 17.70 3.08 -11.36
CA ASP A 394 18.43 2.83 -12.61
C ASP A 394 17.55 3.09 -13.84
N LEU A 395 16.27 2.68 -13.78
CA LEU A 395 15.28 2.99 -14.81
C LEU A 395 14.97 4.50 -14.86
N GLU A 396 14.74 5.15 -13.72
CA GLU A 396 14.45 6.59 -13.65
C GLU A 396 15.62 7.42 -14.23
N ALA A 397 16.86 6.98 -14.03
CA ALA A 397 18.05 7.59 -14.64
C ALA A 397 18.12 7.48 -16.17
N MET A 398 17.33 6.59 -16.78
CA MET A 398 17.19 6.45 -18.23
C MET A 398 16.05 7.30 -18.82
N ALA A 399 15.40 8.17 -18.03
CA ALA A 399 14.31 9.02 -18.50
C ALA A 399 14.65 9.77 -19.80
N GLY A 400 13.73 9.72 -20.76
CA GLY A 400 13.85 10.34 -22.08
C GLY A 400 14.65 9.51 -23.11
N LYS A 401 15.35 8.45 -22.71
CA LYS A 401 16.09 7.56 -23.62
C LYS A 401 15.17 6.52 -24.28
N MET A 402 15.65 5.93 -25.37
CA MET A 402 15.02 4.77 -25.99
C MET A 402 15.45 3.51 -25.24
N VAL A 403 14.49 2.70 -24.82
CA VAL A 403 14.73 1.49 -24.04
C VAL A 403 14.08 0.28 -24.68
N ALA A 404 14.73 -0.87 -24.52
CA ALA A 404 14.17 -2.19 -24.78
C ALA A 404 13.94 -2.88 -23.45
N CYS A 405 12.73 -3.40 -23.22
CA CYS A 405 12.35 -4.13 -22.02
C CYS A 405 11.84 -5.51 -22.40
N GLU A 406 12.37 -6.54 -21.74
CA GLU A 406 12.05 -7.95 -22.03
C GLU A 406 11.82 -8.72 -20.73
N THR A 407 10.78 -9.55 -20.70
CA THR A 407 10.52 -10.44 -19.57
C THR A 407 11.34 -11.72 -19.68
N THR A 408 11.76 -12.26 -18.54
CA THR A 408 12.50 -13.54 -18.49
C THR A 408 11.61 -14.67 -17.97
N PRO A 409 11.91 -15.94 -18.32
CA PRO A 409 11.24 -17.10 -17.73
C PRO A 409 11.39 -17.18 -16.20
N ALA A 410 12.37 -16.49 -15.62
CA ALA A 410 12.59 -16.41 -14.19
C ALA A 410 11.74 -15.32 -13.50
N GLY A 411 10.81 -14.67 -14.23
CA GLY A 411 9.90 -13.67 -13.67
C GLY A 411 10.55 -12.31 -13.42
N SER A 412 11.58 -11.93 -14.20
CA SER A 412 12.24 -10.63 -14.12
C SER A 412 12.04 -9.79 -15.38
N VAL A 413 12.19 -8.47 -15.26
CA VAL A 413 12.31 -7.56 -16.42
C VAL A 413 13.79 -7.26 -16.63
N LYS A 414 14.28 -7.43 -17.85
CA LYS A 414 15.59 -6.93 -18.30
C LYS A 414 15.37 -5.70 -19.15
N TRP A 415 16.20 -4.68 -18.95
CA TRP A 415 16.16 -3.47 -19.76
C TRP A 415 17.56 -3.07 -20.24
N ARG A 416 17.60 -2.37 -21.37
CA ARG A 416 18.82 -1.76 -21.93
C ARG A 416 18.47 -0.53 -22.76
N GLU A 417 19.47 0.30 -23.02
CA GLU A 417 19.35 1.35 -24.04
C GLU A 417 19.22 0.69 -25.42
N ALA A 418 18.33 1.22 -26.24
CA ALA A 418 18.08 0.79 -27.61
C ALA A 418 18.28 1.96 -28.56
N ASP A 419 18.64 1.69 -29.82
CA ASP A 419 18.71 2.74 -30.82
C ASP A 419 17.36 3.01 -31.51
N ALA A 420 17.27 4.14 -32.23
CA ALA A 420 16.04 4.52 -32.91
C ALA A 420 15.64 3.56 -34.05
N ALA A 421 16.60 2.84 -34.65
CA ALA A 421 16.32 1.88 -35.71
C ALA A 421 15.70 0.59 -35.13
N GLU A 422 16.18 0.12 -33.97
CA GLU A 422 15.61 -0.99 -33.22
C GLU A 422 14.15 -0.70 -32.82
N VAL A 423 13.91 0.48 -32.23
CA VAL A 423 12.56 0.91 -31.84
C VAL A 423 11.64 1.00 -33.07
N ALA A 424 12.11 1.59 -34.17
CA ALA A 424 11.34 1.71 -35.41
C ALA A 424 11.03 0.34 -36.03
N ALA A 425 11.99 -0.59 -36.04
CA ALA A 425 11.82 -1.94 -36.56
C ALA A 425 10.76 -2.71 -35.74
N HIS A 426 10.83 -2.63 -34.41
CA HIS A 426 9.86 -3.28 -33.54
C HIS A 426 8.48 -2.63 -33.65
N ALA A 427 8.40 -1.30 -33.73
CA ALA A 427 7.16 -0.57 -33.94
C ALA A 427 6.49 -0.92 -35.29
N ALA A 428 7.27 -1.16 -36.34
CA ALA A 428 6.76 -1.61 -37.63
C ALA A 428 6.17 -3.03 -37.56
N GLY A 429 6.84 -3.94 -36.84
CA GLY A 429 6.33 -5.28 -36.57
C GLY A 429 5.05 -5.27 -35.73
N ALA A 430 5.02 -4.46 -34.66
CA ALA A 430 3.83 -4.27 -33.82
C ALA A 430 2.66 -3.65 -34.60
N ARG A 431 2.92 -2.68 -35.49
CA ARG A 431 1.88 -2.11 -36.39
C ARG A 431 1.34 -3.13 -37.40
N GLN A 432 2.15 -4.08 -37.87
CA GLN A 432 1.67 -5.18 -38.71
C GLN A 432 0.79 -6.17 -37.93
N ALA A 433 1.09 -6.42 -36.65
CA ALA A 433 0.27 -7.25 -35.77
C ALA A 433 -1.02 -6.55 -35.28
N ALA A 434 -0.96 -5.23 -35.05
CA ALA A 434 -2.07 -4.40 -34.57
C ALA A 434 -2.97 -3.83 -35.68
N ALA A 435 -2.77 -4.23 -36.94
CA ALA A 435 -3.60 -3.82 -38.08
C ALA A 435 -5.00 -4.47 -38.07
N ARG A 436 -5.68 -4.50 -36.92
CA ARG A 436 -7.10 -4.81 -36.83
C ARG A 436 -7.88 -3.55 -37.22
N GLY A 437 -8.84 -3.71 -38.13
CA GLY A 437 -9.76 -2.64 -38.48
C GLY A 437 -10.58 -2.18 -37.27
N PRO A 438 -11.26 -1.03 -37.35
CA PRO A 438 -12.08 -0.51 -36.26
C PRO A 438 -13.10 -1.58 -35.83
N ILE A 439 -13.16 -1.84 -34.53
CA ILE A 439 -14.09 -2.81 -33.97
C ILE A 439 -15.49 -2.26 -34.16
N ARG A 440 -16.36 -3.06 -34.78
CA ARG A 440 -17.76 -2.68 -34.99
C ARG A 440 -18.62 -3.27 -33.90
N VAL A 441 -19.41 -2.42 -33.26
CA VAL A 441 -20.42 -2.83 -32.29
C VAL A 441 -21.77 -2.90 -33.00
N ASN A 442 -22.48 -4.01 -32.85
CA ASN A 442 -23.87 -4.09 -33.29
C ASN A 442 -24.75 -3.35 -32.29
N ILE A 443 -25.63 -2.47 -32.77
CA ILE A 443 -26.57 -1.73 -31.91
C ILE A 443 -27.81 -2.60 -31.68
N PRO A 444 -27.98 -3.22 -30.49
CA PRO A 444 -29.13 -4.06 -30.21
C PRO A 444 -30.43 -3.25 -30.24
N LYS A 445 -31.50 -3.87 -30.75
CA LYS A 445 -32.85 -3.28 -30.69
C LYS A 445 -33.47 -3.61 -29.34
N TRP A 446 -34.35 -2.74 -28.87
CA TRP A 446 -35.13 -3.02 -27.67
C TRP A 446 -35.95 -4.30 -27.86
N SER A 447 -35.93 -5.18 -26.86
CA SER A 447 -36.57 -6.50 -26.91
C SER A 447 -38.10 -6.46 -26.75
N GLY A 448 -38.67 -5.29 -26.51
CA GLY A 448 -40.09 -5.12 -26.16
C GLY A 448 -40.39 -5.41 -24.69
N LYS A 449 -39.38 -5.76 -23.88
CA LYS A 449 -39.52 -6.02 -22.44
C LYS A 449 -38.69 -5.02 -21.64
N TRP A 450 -39.24 -4.61 -20.50
CA TRP A 450 -38.53 -3.74 -19.57
C TRP A 450 -37.48 -4.45 -18.73
N VAL A 451 -37.75 -5.72 -18.39
CA VAL A 451 -36.87 -6.57 -17.60
C VAL A 451 -37.04 -8.01 -18.09
N VAL A 452 -35.96 -8.78 -18.08
CA VAL A 452 -35.96 -10.21 -18.39
C VAL A 452 -35.39 -11.00 -17.21
N GLY A 453 -36.01 -12.13 -16.88
CA GLY A 453 -35.41 -13.13 -15.99
C GLY A 453 -34.37 -13.98 -16.72
N MET A 454 -33.70 -14.87 -16.00
CA MET A 454 -32.60 -15.69 -16.53
C MET A 454 -32.97 -16.52 -17.77
N ASP A 455 -34.22 -16.99 -17.88
CA ASP A 455 -34.69 -17.74 -19.07
C ASP A 455 -34.75 -16.86 -20.35
N GLY A 456 -34.72 -15.54 -20.19
CA GLY A 456 -34.68 -14.56 -21.28
C GLY A 456 -33.29 -14.02 -21.60
N PHE A 457 -32.23 -14.56 -20.99
CA PHE A 457 -30.85 -14.13 -21.24
C PHE A 457 -30.35 -14.69 -22.58
N GLN A 458 -30.54 -13.91 -23.64
CA GLN A 458 -30.25 -14.31 -25.03
C GLN A 458 -29.46 -13.23 -25.79
N ASP A 459 -28.82 -13.63 -26.87
CA ASP A 459 -28.08 -12.72 -27.76
C ASP A 459 -28.96 -11.58 -28.29
N GLY A 460 -28.39 -10.37 -28.27
CA GLY A 460 -29.10 -9.16 -28.69
C GLY A 460 -30.14 -8.64 -27.69
N VAL A 461 -30.39 -9.35 -26.58
CA VAL A 461 -31.29 -8.93 -25.49
C VAL A 461 -30.49 -8.45 -24.28
N VAL A 462 -29.47 -9.20 -23.87
CA VAL A 462 -28.60 -8.89 -22.72
C VAL A 462 -27.13 -9.08 -23.10
N GLY A 463 -26.21 -8.59 -22.25
CA GLY A 463 -24.78 -8.69 -22.50
C GLY A 463 -24.16 -10.03 -22.08
N ALA A 464 -22.84 -10.09 -22.17
CA ALA A 464 -22.07 -11.30 -21.97
C ALA A 464 -22.16 -11.84 -20.53
N LYS A 465 -22.18 -10.97 -19.51
CA LYS A 465 -22.23 -11.40 -18.10
C LYS A 465 -23.52 -12.16 -17.80
N SER A 466 -24.66 -11.61 -18.23
CA SER A 466 -25.95 -12.29 -18.06
C SER A 466 -25.98 -13.61 -18.82
N LYS A 467 -25.53 -13.62 -20.10
CA LYS A 467 -25.50 -14.85 -20.92
C LYS A 467 -24.63 -15.94 -20.30
N ASN A 468 -23.45 -15.59 -19.80
CA ASN A 468 -22.52 -16.55 -19.23
C ASN A 468 -23.11 -17.22 -17.99
N LEU A 469 -23.81 -16.47 -17.13
CA LEU A 469 -24.54 -17.05 -15.99
C LEU A 469 -25.66 -17.99 -16.43
N ALA A 470 -26.43 -17.64 -17.46
CA ALA A 470 -27.43 -18.54 -18.03
C ALA A 470 -26.79 -19.81 -18.62
N GLY A 471 -25.64 -19.67 -19.27
CA GLY A 471 -24.88 -20.78 -19.87
C GLY A 471 -24.32 -21.78 -18.86
N LEU A 472 -24.19 -21.41 -17.59
CA LEU A 472 -23.75 -22.28 -16.49
C LEU A 472 -24.91 -23.03 -15.81
N ARG A 473 -26.15 -22.56 -15.97
CA ARG A 473 -27.31 -23.10 -15.25
C ARG A 473 -27.56 -24.57 -15.62
N GLY A 474 -27.62 -25.42 -14.61
CA GLY A 474 -27.84 -26.87 -14.78
C GLY A 474 -26.64 -27.64 -15.33
N ARG A 475 -25.46 -27.00 -15.45
CA ARG A 475 -24.22 -27.62 -15.96
C ARG A 475 -23.10 -27.68 -14.91
N LEU A 476 -23.27 -26.99 -13.79
CA LEU A 476 -22.35 -27.00 -12.66
C LEU A 476 -22.76 -28.05 -11.60
N PRO A 477 -21.80 -28.62 -10.85
CA PRO A 477 -22.09 -29.42 -9.67
C PRO A 477 -22.94 -28.69 -8.62
N ASP A 478 -23.76 -29.43 -7.87
CA ASP A 478 -24.73 -28.87 -6.90
C ASP A 478 -24.13 -28.02 -5.78
N TRP A 479 -22.83 -28.21 -5.48
CA TRP A 479 -22.13 -27.44 -4.45
C TRP A 479 -21.67 -26.05 -4.93
N ILE A 480 -21.71 -25.79 -6.25
CA ILE A 480 -21.40 -24.49 -6.84
C ILE A 480 -22.71 -23.76 -7.11
N SER A 481 -22.91 -22.63 -6.43
CA SER A 481 -24.10 -21.81 -6.61
C SER A 481 -23.92 -20.69 -7.61
N LEU A 482 -25.04 -20.23 -8.15
CA LEU A 482 -25.15 -19.02 -8.97
C LEU A 482 -26.11 -18.04 -8.26
N PRO A 483 -25.86 -16.73 -8.30
CA PRO A 483 -26.73 -15.75 -7.68
C PRO A 483 -28.05 -15.62 -8.45
N SER A 484 -29.16 -15.45 -7.70
CA SER A 484 -30.43 -15.00 -8.26
C SER A 484 -30.24 -13.69 -9.02
N SER A 485 -30.72 -13.67 -10.27
CA SER A 485 -30.41 -12.60 -11.23
C SER A 485 -31.62 -12.24 -12.10
N CYS A 486 -31.76 -10.96 -12.43
CA CYS A 486 -32.63 -10.46 -13.49
C CYS A 486 -31.94 -9.28 -14.19
N THR A 487 -32.34 -8.96 -15.42
CA THR A 487 -31.61 -7.97 -16.23
C THR A 487 -32.55 -6.98 -16.88
N VAL A 488 -32.23 -5.69 -16.76
CA VAL A 488 -32.78 -4.63 -17.60
C VAL A 488 -32.08 -4.73 -18.96
N PRO A 489 -32.78 -5.12 -20.04
CA PRO A 489 -32.15 -5.50 -21.29
C PRO A 489 -31.62 -4.29 -22.06
N PHE A 490 -30.88 -4.57 -23.13
CA PHE A 490 -30.35 -3.55 -24.03
C PHE A 490 -31.41 -2.59 -24.55
N SER A 491 -30.95 -1.38 -24.85
CA SER A 491 -31.76 -0.30 -25.43
C SER A 491 -32.93 0.18 -24.56
N THR A 492 -33.00 -0.28 -23.30
CA THR A 492 -34.04 0.15 -22.36
C THR A 492 -33.88 1.62 -21.98
N PHE A 493 -32.65 2.10 -21.73
CA PHE A 493 -32.40 3.51 -21.43
C PHE A 493 -32.84 4.42 -22.58
N GLU A 494 -32.57 4.02 -23.81
CA GLU A 494 -32.99 4.73 -25.01
C GLU A 494 -34.52 4.79 -25.15
N GLU A 495 -35.25 3.74 -24.74
CA GLU A 495 -36.72 3.79 -24.66
C GLU A 495 -37.23 4.66 -23.51
N VAL A 496 -36.52 4.69 -22.38
CA VAL A 496 -36.80 5.61 -21.27
C VAL A 496 -36.69 7.07 -21.74
N LEU A 497 -35.68 7.42 -22.53
CA LEU A 497 -35.48 8.78 -23.04
C LEU A 497 -36.59 9.24 -24.01
N LYS A 498 -37.30 8.32 -24.67
CA LYS A 498 -38.42 8.65 -25.57
C LYS A 498 -39.70 9.07 -24.84
N ARG A 499 -39.77 8.82 -23.53
CA ARG A 499 -40.93 9.15 -22.70
C ARG A 499 -41.16 10.66 -22.65
N ARG A 500 -42.43 11.07 -22.52
CA ARG A 500 -42.83 12.49 -22.69
C ARG A 500 -42.13 13.38 -21.66
N GLU A 501 -42.06 12.90 -20.44
CA GLU A 501 -41.38 13.49 -19.29
C GLU A 501 -39.87 13.66 -19.50
N ASN A 502 -39.25 12.82 -20.34
CA ASN A 502 -37.80 12.78 -20.54
C ASN A 502 -37.33 13.52 -21.80
N ARG A 503 -38.23 14.04 -22.64
CA ARG A 503 -37.87 14.68 -23.93
C ARG A 503 -36.90 15.85 -23.78
N GLY A 504 -37.04 16.66 -22.72
CA GLY A 504 -36.14 17.79 -22.45
C GLY A 504 -34.72 17.30 -22.14
N LEU A 505 -34.60 16.38 -21.18
CA LEU A 505 -33.34 15.75 -20.80
C LEU A 505 -32.68 15.00 -21.97
N ALA A 506 -33.46 14.28 -22.78
CA ALA A 506 -32.97 13.60 -23.97
C ALA A 506 -32.34 14.57 -24.98
N GLY A 507 -32.98 15.74 -25.18
CA GLY A 507 -32.44 16.79 -26.04
C GLY A 507 -31.15 17.40 -25.51
N ASP A 508 -31.06 17.61 -24.20
CA ASP A 508 -29.85 18.15 -23.57
C ASP A 508 -28.71 17.13 -23.50
N LEU A 509 -29.03 15.85 -23.28
CA LEU A 509 -28.06 14.75 -23.32
C LEU A 509 -27.48 14.61 -24.72
N ALA A 510 -28.31 14.67 -25.77
CA ALA A 510 -27.84 14.64 -27.16
C ALA A 510 -26.91 15.82 -27.50
N LYS A 511 -27.13 17.01 -26.92
CA LYS A 511 -26.21 18.15 -27.06
C LYS A 511 -24.89 17.91 -26.31
N ALA A 512 -24.97 17.39 -25.08
CA ALA A 512 -23.79 17.08 -24.27
C ALA A 512 -22.91 16.01 -24.95
N ILE A 513 -23.51 14.94 -25.48
CA ILE A 513 -22.83 13.90 -26.26
C ILE A 513 -22.10 14.51 -27.48
N LYS A 514 -22.75 15.41 -28.23
CA LYS A 514 -22.12 16.09 -29.38
C LYS A 514 -20.96 17.00 -28.98
N ALA A 515 -20.97 17.52 -27.75
CA ALA A 515 -19.90 18.35 -27.21
C ALA A 515 -18.67 17.53 -26.76
N VAL A 516 -18.79 16.21 -26.61
CA VAL A 516 -17.66 15.33 -26.35
C VAL A 516 -16.77 15.29 -27.60
N GLN A 517 -15.63 15.97 -27.54
CA GLN A 517 -14.63 16.02 -28.61
C GLN A 517 -13.27 15.52 -28.07
N PRO A 518 -12.40 14.93 -28.91
CA PRO A 518 -11.07 14.53 -28.47
C PRO A 518 -10.21 15.75 -28.04
N GLY A 519 -9.55 15.66 -26.89
CA GLY A 519 -8.65 16.69 -26.37
C GLY A 519 -9.14 17.34 -25.07
N ASP A 520 -8.48 18.43 -24.66
CA ASP A 520 -8.74 19.15 -23.41
C ASP A 520 -10.18 19.69 -23.37
N GLY A 521 -11.05 19.02 -22.61
CA GLY A 521 -12.46 19.39 -22.47
C GLY A 521 -13.46 18.21 -22.55
N ALA A 522 -13.02 17.03 -23.01
CA ALA A 522 -13.87 15.84 -23.06
C ALA A 522 -14.48 15.50 -21.69
N GLY A 523 -13.67 15.51 -20.63
CA GLY A 523 -14.09 15.19 -19.26
C GLY A 523 -15.26 16.04 -18.74
N LEU A 524 -15.32 17.34 -19.06
CA LEU A 524 -16.43 18.22 -18.64
C LEU A 524 -17.74 17.86 -19.37
N ALA A 525 -17.67 17.57 -20.67
CA ALA A 525 -18.83 17.15 -21.45
C ALA A 525 -19.33 15.76 -21.02
N LEU A 526 -18.41 14.84 -20.71
CA LEU A 526 -18.71 13.53 -20.17
C LEU A 526 -19.37 13.62 -18.78
N ALA A 527 -18.84 14.45 -17.88
CA ALA A 527 -19.44 14.73 -16.58
C ALA A 527 -20.88 15.26 -16.73
N ARG A 528 -21.10 16.17 -17.68
CA ARG A 528 -22.44 16.68 -17.98
C ARG A 528 -23.38 15.57 -18.49
N CYS A 529 -22.90 14.63 -19.30
CA CYS A 529 -23.70 13.47 -19.73
C CYS A 529 -24.12 12.62 -18.52
N ARG A 530 -23.19 12.34 -17.60
CA ARG A 530 -23.47 11.57 -16.37
C ARG A 530 -24.55 12.25 -15.52
N ASP A 531 -24.43 13.56 -15.30
CA ASP A 531 -25.42 14.33 -14.53
C ASP A 531 -26.84 14.25 -15.13
N LEU A 532 -26.94 14.35 -16.46
CA LEU A 532 -28.22 14.30 -17.18
C LEU A 532 -28.86 12.91 -17.11
N VAL A 533 -28.05 11.85 -17.19
CA VAL A 533 -28.51 10.47 -17.00
C VAL A 533 -29.04 10.28 -15.57
N MET A 534 -28.31 10.78 -14.57
CA MET A 534 -28.73 10.69 -13.17
C MET A 534 -30.02 11.46 -12.87
N GLN A 535 -30.29 12.53 -13.60
CA GLN A 535 -31.54 13.30 -13.51
C GLN A 535 -32.73 12.63 -14.21
N THR A 536 -32.51 11.61 -15.04
CA THR A 536 -33.57 10.99 -15.86
C THR A 536 -34.58 10.22 -15.00
N PRO A 537 -35.87 10.61 -15.00
CA PRO A 537 -36.94 9.83 -14.40
C PRO A 537 -37.05 8.42 -14.98
N VAL A 538 -37.09 7.41 -14.11
CA VAL A 538 -37.32 6.01 -14.47
C VAL A 538 -38.83 5.74 -14.53
N PRO A 539 -39.40 5.30 -15.67
CA PRO A 539 -40.83 5.10 -15.83
C PRO A 539 -41.40 4.05 -14.87
N GLU A 540 -42.64 4.25 -14.44
CA GLU A 540 -43.29 3.37 -13.48
C GLU A 540 -43.44 1.92 -14.01
N GLU A 541 -43.64 1.75 -15.32
CA GLU A 541 -43.73 0.44 -15.94
C GLU A 541 -42.43 -0.37 -15.82
N LEU A 542 -41.27 0.31 -15.96
CA LEU A 542 -39.96 -0.31 -15.77
C LEU A 542 -39.74 -0.66 -14.30
N GLN A 543 -40.09 0.25 -13.38
CA GLN A 543 -39.98 0.00 -11.94
C GLN A 543 -40.82 -1.22 -11.52
N ASN A 544 -42.07 -1.28 -11.97
CA ASN A 544 -42.98 -2.39 -11.66
C ASN A 544 -42.50 -3.71 -12.27
N ALA A 545 -42.01 -3.69 -13.51
CA ALA A 545 -41.42 -4.87 -14.14
C ALA A 545 -40.18 -5.38 -13.39
N LEU A 546 -39.33 -4.48 -12.88
CA LEU A 546 -38.15 -4.85 -12.10
C LEU A 546 -38.53 -5.48 -10.76
N ARG A 547 -39.49 -4.90 -10.02
CA ARG A 547 -40.00 -5.52 -8.78
C ARG A 547 -40.56 -6.91 -9.03
N GLN A 548 -41.32 -7.09 -10.11
CA GLN A 548 -41.90 -8.39 -10.44
C GLN A 548 -40.81 -9.40 -10.80
N ALA A 549 -39.86 -9.04 -11.65
CA ALA A 549 -38.77 -9.92 -12.04
C ALA A 549 -37.86 -10.30 -10.85
N MET A 550 -37.65 -9.37 -9.90
CA MET A 550 -36.95 -9.66 -8.65
C MET A 550 -37.69 -10.73 -7.83
N ARG A 551 -39.01 -10.59 -7.64
CA ARG A 551 -39.83 -11.61 -6.94
C ARG A 551 -39.75 -12.96 -7.62
N ASP A 552 -39.94 -12.98 -8.93
CA ASP A 552 -39.95 -14.21 -9.73
C ASP A 552 -38.57 -14.90 -9.71
N GLY A 553 -37.48 -14.11 -9.65
CA GLY A 553 -36.10 -14.60 -9.57
C GLY A 553 -35.59 -14.91 -8.17
N GLY A 554 -36.41 -14.71 -7.12
CA GLY A 554 -36.01 -14.90 -5.72
C GLY A 554 -35.02 -13.85 -5.20
N ILE A 555 -34.98 -12.67 -5.82
CA ILE A 555 -34.21 -11.52 -5.35
C ILE A 555 -35.07 -10.73 -4.36
N PRO A 556 -34.58 -10.44 -3.13
CA PRO A 556 -35.29 -9.57 -2.20
C PRO A 556 -35.59 -8.21 -2.84
N VAL A 557 -36.86 -7.81 -2.83
CA VAL A 557 -37.28 -6.52 -3.40
C VAL A 557 -37.04 -5.42 -2.36
N PRO A 558 -36.24 -4.38 -2.66
CA PRO A 558 -36.06 -3.25 -1.76
C PRO A 558 -37.36 -2.45 -1.58
N GLU A 559 -37.58 -1.92 -0.38
CA GLU A 559 -38.74 -1.09 -0.05
C GLU A 559 -38.29 0.30 0.46
N GLY A 560 -39.19 1.29 0.39
CA GLY A 560 -38.93 2.64 0.92
C GLY A 560 -37.69 3.31 0.31
N GLU A 561 -36.78 3.79 1.16
CA GLU A 561 -35.55 4.46 0.74
C GLU A 561 -34.61 3.54 -0.06
N GLN A 562 -34.53 2.25 0.28
CA GLN A 562 -33.67 1.29 -0.43
C GLN A 562 -34.09 1.08 -1.89
N TRP A 563 -35.37 1.32 -2.22
CA TRP A 563 -35.81 1.32 -3.61
C TRP A 563 -35.25 2.53 -4.38
N ASN A 564 -35.11 3.69 -3.74
CA ASN A 564 -34.47 4.84 -4.35
C ASN A 564 -32.99 4.56 -4.62
N ASP A 565 -32.31 3.85 -3.72
CA ASP A 565 -30.92 3.42 -3.92
C ASP A 565 -30.79 2.44 -5.10
N ALA A 566 -31.75 1.52 -5.26
CA ALA A 566 -31.81 0.65 -6.44
C ALA A 566 -32.01 1.42 -7.75
N MET A 567 -32.85 2.45 -7.76
CA MET A 567 -33.03 3.33 -8.92
C MET A 567 -31.80 4.20 -9.19
N TRP A 568 -31.14 4.65 -8.12
CA TRP A 568 -29.89 5.39 -8.22
C TRP A 568 -28.77 4.51 -8.81
N ALA A 569 -28.65 3.27 -8.33
CA ALA A 569 -27.69 2.29 -8.85
C ALA A 569 -27.94 1.98 -10.33
N LEU A 570 -29.19 1.71 -10.72
CA LEU A 570 -29.57 1.50 -12.13
C LEU A 570 -29.13 2.67 -13.04
N LYS A 571 -29.42 3.91 -12.63
CA LYS A 571 -29.02 5.10 -13.39
C LYS A 571 -27.51 5.30 -13.39
N SER A 572 -26.83 4.98 -12.29
CA SER A 572 -25.37 5.08 -12.19
C SER A 572 -24.68 4.13 -13.16
N VAL A 573 -25.18 2.89 -13.30
CA VAL A 573 -24.68 1.96 -14.31
C VAL A 573 -24.91 2.50 -15.73
N TRP A 574 -26.08 3.07 -16.04
CA TRP A 574 -26.28 3.73 -17.33
C TRP A 574 -25.36 4.93 -17.54
N ALA A 575 -25.11 5.73 -16.49
CA ALA A 575 -24.24 6.88 -16.54
C ALA A 575 -22.77 6.48 -16.77
N SER A 576 -22.36 5.31 -16.29
CA SER A 576 -20.99 4.80 -16.46
C SER A 576 -20.57 4.64 -17.92
N LYS A 577 -21.52 4.57 -18.87
CA LYS A 577 -21.26 4.67 -20.32
C LYS A 577 -20.39 5.88 -20.67
N TYR A 578 -20.54 6.97 -19.92
CA TYR A 578 -19.84 8.24 -20.12
C TYR A 578 -18.67 8.41 -19.17
N ASN A 579 -18.16 7.35 -18.52
CA ASN A 579 -16.93 7.47 -17.74
C ASN A 579 -15.74 7.78 -18.64
N ASP A 580 -14.78 8.53 -18.11
CA ASP A 580 -13.63 8.99 -18.87
C ASP A 580 -12.82 7.79 -19.41
N ARG A 581 -12.62 6.76 -18.57
CA ARG A 581 -12.02 5.46 -18.97
C ARG A 581 -12.78 4.77 -20.10
N ALA A 582 -14.11 4.73 -20.05
CA ALA A 582 -14.93 4.08 -21.06
C ALA A 582 -14.87 4.82 -22.41
N TYR A 583 -14.93 6.16 -22.37
CA TYR A 583 -14.76 6.99 -23.56
C TYR A 583 -13.38 6.83 -24.18
N VAL A 584 -12.32 6.90 -23.37
CA VAL A 584 -10.94 6.74 -23.82
C VAL A 584 -10.74 5.37 -24.46
N SER A 585 -11.21 4.30 -23.81
CA SER A 585 -11.05 2.93 -24.30
C SER A 585 -11.78 2.68 -25.62
N THR A 586 -13.06 3.06 -25.71
CA THR A 586 -13.85 2.91 -26.95
C THR A 586 -13.27 3.70 -28.11
N ARG A 587 -12.80 4.93 -27.86
CA ARG A 587 -12.12 5.76 -28.88
C ARG A 587 -10.87 5.07 -29.44
N LYS A 588 -10.07 4.42 -28.59
CA LYS A 588 -8.81 3.74 -29.00
C LYS A 588 -9.06 2.64 -30.02
N VAL A 589 -10.17 1.91 -29.90
CA VAL A 589 -10.54 0.81 -30.80
C VAL A 589 -11.50 1.23 -31.92
N GLY A 590 -11.77 2.54 -32.04
CA GLY A 590 -12.64 3.08 -33.09
C GLY A 590 -14.13 2.82 -32.87
N ILE A 591 -14.53 2.43 -31.65
CA ILE A 591 -15.93 2.30 -31.27
C ILE A 591 -16.47 3.69 -30.94
N ASN A 592 -17.56 4.07 -31.61
CA ASN A 592 -18.33 5.23 -31.17
C ASN A 592 -18.99 4.87 -29.83
N PHE A 593 -18.61 5.55 -28.75
CA PHE A 593 -19.17 5.29 -27.43
C PHE A 593 -20.71 5.43 -27.43
N ASP A 594 -21.28 6.27 -28.31
CA ASP A 594 -22.73 6.41 -28.39
C ASP A 594 -23.45 5.19 -29.01
N ASP A 595 -22.74 4.30 -29.70
CA ASP A 595 -23.30 3.03 -30.22
C ASP A 595 -23.38 1.94 -29.14
N VAL A 596 -22.74 2.16 -27.99
CA VAL A 596 -22.84 1.28 -26.82
C VAL A 596 -24.24 1.38 -26.22
N ARG A 597 -24.85 0.22 -25.99
CA ARG A 597 -26.13 0.03 -25.29
C ARG A 597 -25.86 -0.75 -24.02
N MET A 598 -26.28 -0.19 -22.89
CA MET A 598 -26.06 -0.77 -21.58
C MET A 598 -27.28 -1.62 -21.19
N ALA A 599 -27.08 -2.93 -21.04
CA ALA A 599 -27.97 -3.73 -20.21
C ALA A 599 -27.47 -3.66 -18.75
N VAL A 600 -28.36 -3.90 -17.79
CA VAL A 600 -28.01 -3.83 -16.36
C VAL A 600 -28.46 -5.10 -15.67
N LEU A 601 -27.48 -5.91 -15.28
CA LEU A 601 -27.67 -7.15 -14.55
C LEU A 601 -27.85 -6.84 -13.06
N CYS A 602 -29.03 -7.12 -12.53
CA CYS A 602 -29.37 -6.98 -11.12
C CYS A 602 -29.24 -8.32 -10.41
N GLN A 603 -28.44 -8.36 -9.36
CA GLN A 603 -28.19 -9.56 -8.56
C GLN A 603 -28.30 -9.25 -7.08
N ARG A 604 -28.71 -10.25 -6.30
CA ARG A 604 -28.50 -10.21 -4.84
C ARG A 604 -27.00 -10.30 -4.56
N ILE A 605 -26.49 -9.43 -3.71
CA ILE A 605 -25.12 -9.59 -3.22
C ILE A 605 -25.08 -10.79 -2.28
N VAL A 606 -24.11 -11.67 -2.49
CA VAL A 606 -23.92 -12.83 -1.62
C VAL A 606 -23.06 -12.36 -0.44
N PRO A 607 -23.51 -12.56 0.82
CA PRO A 607 -22.68 -12.26 1.98
C PRO A 607 -21.35 -13.04 1.90
N ALA A 608 -20.27 -12.34 1.60
CA ALA A 608 -18.96 -12.96 1.37
C ALA A 608 -18.09 -12.87 2.62
N GLN A 609 -17.55 -14.01 3.06
CA GLN A 609 -16.38 -14.02 3.94
C GLN A 609 -15.13 -13.80 3.10
N TYR A 610 -15.01 -14.52 1.99
CA TYR A 610 -13.92 -14.38 1.03
C TYR A 610 -14.47 -14.12 -0.37
N ALA A 611 -13.70 -13.40 -1.17
CA ALA A 611 -13.89 -13.31 -2.60
C ALA A 611 -12.65 -13.78 -3.33
N TYR A 612 -12.85 -14.37 -4.51
CA TYR A 612 -11.78 -14.89 -5.33
C TYR A 612 -11.95 -14.49 -6.79
N VAL A 613 -10.82 -14.40 -7.48
CA VAL A 613 -10.76 -14.32 -8.94
C VAL A 613 -9.86 -15.43 -9.44
N ILE A 614 -10.30 -16.17 -10.46
CA ILE A 614 -9.59 -17.31 -11.05
C ILE A 614 -9.35 -17.06 -12.53
N HIS A 615 -8.11 -17.25 -12.98
CA HIS A 615 -7.81 -17.51 -14.38
C HIS A 615 -7.48 -18.98 -14.56
N THR A 616 -8.23 -19.66 -15.41
CA THR A 616 -8.11 -21.13 -15.60
C THR A 616 -6.97 -21.52 -16.54
N THR A 617 -6.32 -20.55 -17.20
CA THR A 617 -4.97 -20.67 -17.75
C THR A 617 -4.09 -19.68 -17.00
N ASN A 618 -2.89 -20.08 -16.58
CA ASN A 618 -2.06 -19.20 -15.77
C ASN A 618 -1.66 -17.93 -16.56
N PRO A 619 -2.08 -16.73 -16.11
CA PRO A 619 -1.92 -15.49 -16.88
C PRO A 619 -0.49 -14.93 -16.85
N THR A 620 0.38 -15.47 -16.00
CA THR A 620 1.75 -14.99 -15.82
C THR A 620 2.75 -15.73 -16.70
N ASN A 621 2.54 -17.03 -16.92
CA ASN A 621 3.44 -17.91 -17.68
C ASN A 621 2.77 -18.56 -18.91
N GLY A 622 1.45 -18.44 -19.07
CA GLY A 622 0.69 -19.02 -20.17
C GLY A 622 0.40 -20.52 -20.07
N ASP A 623 0.68 -21.18 -18.93
CA ASP A 623 0.46 -22.62 -18.76
C ASP A 623 -1.05 -22.93 -18.63
N ALA A 624 -1.63 -23.52 -19.69
CA ALA A 624 -3.02 -23.96 -19.74
C ALA A 624 -3.33 -25.16 -18.81
N GLY A 625 -2.29 -25.82 -18.28
CA GLY A 625 -2.40 -26.85 -17.25
C GLY A 625 -2.48 -26.30 -15.83
N GLU A 626 -2.33 -24.98 -15.63
CA GLU A 626 -2.37 -24.33 -14.32
C GLU A 626 -3.57 -23.40 -14.19
N ILE A 627 -4.25 -23.49 -13.04
CA ILE A 627 -5.26 -22.53 -12.58
C ILE A 627 -4.55 -21.56 -11.63
N TYR A 628 -4.68 -20.26 -11.89
CA TYR A 628 -4.16 -19.18 -11.05
C TYR A 628 -5.31 -18.51 -10.31
N CYS A 629 -5.15 -18.29 -9.00
CA CYS A 629 -6.19 -17.69 -8.17
C CYS A 629 -5.64 -16.61 -7.25
N GLU A 630 -6.40 -15.52 -7.11
CA GLU A 630 -6.24 -14.50 -6.09
C GLU A 630 -7.46 -14.49 -5.17
N LEU A 631 -7.25 -14.37 -3.86
CA LEU A 631 -8.29 -14.44 -2.84
C LEU A 631 -8.09 -13.36 -1.76
N VAL A 632 -9.19 -12.71 -1.37
CA VAL A 632 -9.22 -11.66 -0.34
C VAL A 632 -10.34 -11.87 0.67
N LEU A 633 -10.21 -11.22 1.83
CA LEU A 633 -11.30 -11.08 2.79
C LEU A 633 -12.28 -9.98 2.35
N GLY A 634 -13.58 -10.28 2.40
CA GLY A 634 -14.65 -9.39 1.97
C GLY A 634 -14.93 -9.48 0.46
N LEU A 635 -15.17 -8.34 -0.18
CA LEU A 635 -15.58 -8.23 -1.59
C LEU A 635 -14.43 -8.36 -2.57
N GLY A 636 -14.71 -8.95 -3.73
CA GLY A 636 -13.74 -9.12 -4.83
C GLY A 636 -13.26 -7.80 -5.43
N GLU A 637 -13.98 -6.69 -5.18
CA GLU A 637 -13.58 -5.34 -5.59
C GLU A 637 -12.20 -4.95 -5.04
N ALA A 638 -11.81 -5.50 -3.88
CA ALA A 638 -10.47 -5.29 -3.32
C ALA A 638 -9.34 -5.91 -4.17
N ILE A 639 -9.66 -6.86 -5.06
CA ILE A 639 -8.75 -7.40 -6.10
C ILE A 639 -8.96 -6.62 -7.39
N VAL A 640 -10.18 -6.63 -7.93
CA VAL A 640 -10.42 -6.22 -9.33
C VAL A 640 -10.23 -4.73 -9.56
N SER A 641 -10.52 -3.87 -8.59
CA SER A 641 -10.28 -2.42 -8.71
C SER A 641 -8.79 -2.05 -8.62
N GLY A 642 -7.98 -2.87 -7.94
CA GLY A 642 -6.60 -2.53 -7.56
C GLY A 642 -6.47 -1.44 -6.48
N THR A 643 -7.58 -0.83 -6.04
CA THR A 643 -7.58 0.37 -5.19
C THR A 643 -7.29 0.10 -3.71
N VAL A 644 -7.05 -1.16 -3.35
CA VAL A 644 -6.69 -1.61 -2.00
C VAL A 644 -5.24 -2.11 -2.03
N PRO A 645 -4.27 -1.34 -1.53
CA PRO A 645 -2.85 -1.69 -1.60
C PRO A 645 -2.50 -2.98 -0.86
N GLY A 646 -1.47 -3.68 -1.36
CA GLY A 646 -1.03 -4.98 -0.85
C GLY A 646 -1.56 -6.15 -1.68
N ALA A 647 -1.01 -7.33 -1.42
CA ALA A 647 -1.28 -8.53 -2.21
C ALA A 647 -2.50 -9.30 -1.67
N ALA A 648 -3.27 -9.90 -2.59
CA ALA A 648 -4.20 -10.98 -2.28
C ALA A 648 -3.45 -12.27 -1.90
N LEU A 649 -4.14 -13.22 -1.23
CA LEU A 649 -3.64 -14.59 -1.15
C LEU A 649 -3.59 -15.14 -2.59
N THR A 650 -2.38 -15.44 -3.06
CA THR A 650 -2.15 -15.91 -4.42
C THR A 650 -1.73 -17.37 -4.39
N PHE A 651 -2.36 -18.21 -5.19
CA PHE A 651 -2.00 -19.62 -5.31
C PHE A 651 -2.27 -20.15 -6.71
N VAL A 652 -1.58 -21.24 -7.04
CA VAL A 652 -1.77 -21.98 -8.29
C VAL A 652 -2.08 -23.44 -8.00
N ALA A 653 -2.88 -24.06 -8.86
CA ALA A 653 -3.10 -25.50 -8.83
C ALA A 653 -2.97 -26.07 -10.24
N ARG A 654 -2.34 -27.23 -10.33
CA ARG A 654 -2.25 -28.00 -11.56
C ARG A 654 -3.59 -28.69 -11.82
N LYS A 655 -4.12 -28.62 -13.04
CA LYS A 655 -5.39 -29.27 -13.40
C LYS A 655 -5.33 -30.79 -13.27
N ASP A 656 -4.14 -31.37 -13.41
CA ASP A 656 -3.85 -32.78 -13.19
C ASP A 656 -3.49 -33.13 -11.73
N ASP A 657 -3.32 -32.14 -10.85
CA ASP A 657 -3.02 -32.32 -9.42
C ASP A 657 -3.69 -31.23 -8.57
N MET A 658 -5.03 -31.21 -8.59
CA MET A 658 -5.82 -30.19 -7.90
C MET A 658 -5.82 -30.35 -6.38
N ASP A 659 -5.30 -31.45 -5.84
CA ASP A 659 -5.29 -31.70 -4.40
C ASP A 659 -4.14 -31.00 -3.68
N ASN A 660 -3.14 -30.54 -4.45
CA ASN A 660 -1.93 -29.89 -3.96
C ASN A 660 -1.76 -28.44 -4.51
N PRO A 661 -2.71 -27.53 -4.23
CA PRO A 661 -2.52 -26.12 -4.55
C PRO A 661 -1.30 -25.55 -3.84
N ARG A 662 -0.51 -24.75 -4.55
CA ARG A 662 0.72 -24.11 -4.05
C ARG A 662 0.50 -22.62 -3.87
N VAL A 663 0.72 -22.14 -2.64
CA VAL A 663 0.73 -20.72 -2.31
C VAL A 663 1.94 -20.05 -2.97
N LEU A 664 1.70 -18.92 -3.62
CA LEU A 664 2.71 -18.05 -4.20
C LEU A 664 2.93 -16.80 -3.34
N LEU A 665 1.86 -16.23 -2.79
CA LEU A 665 1.90 -15.07 -1.89
C LEU A 665 0.82 -15.21 -0.81
N TYR A 666 1.16 -14.82 0.41
CA TYR A 666 0.17 -14.65 1.48
C TYR A 666 -0.45 -13.24 1.44
N PRO A 667 -1.70 -13.08 1.91
CA PRO A 667 -2.40 -11.80 1.80
C PRO A 667 -1.74 -10.75 2.67
N SER A 668 -1.51 -9.57 2.11
CA SER A 668 -0.91 -8.43 2.81
C SER A 668 -1.81 -7.19 2.81
N LYS A 669 -2.95 -7.15 2.12
CA LYS A 669 -3.84 -5.96 2.12
C LYS A 669 -4.24 -5.52 3.54
N SER A 670 -3.86 -4.32 3.95
CA SER A 670 -4.15 -3.79 5.30
C SER A 670 -5.65 -3.57 5.53
N GLU A 671 -6.41 -3.34 4.46
CA GLU A 671 -7.86 -3.16 4.48
C GLU A 671 -8.56 -4.17 3.56
N GLY A 672 -9.84 -4.41 3.84
CA GLY A 672 -10.76 -5.15 2.99
C GLY A 672 -12.00 -4.31 2.71
N MET A 673 -12.73 -4.66 1.65
CA MET A 673 -13.98 -4.00 1.28
C MET A 673 -15.15 -4.87 1.72
N PHE A 674 -16.11 -4.28 2.42
CA PHE A 674 -17.26 -5.00 2.98
C PHE A 674 -18.54 -4.25 2.65
N VAL A 675 -19.62 -4.98 2.47
CA VAL A 675 -20.95 -4.43 2.27
C VAL A 675 -21.96 -5.31 2.97
N ASP A 676 -22.97 -4.69 3.55
CA ASP A 676 -24.08 -5.41 4.13
C ASP A 676 -24.94 -6.05 3.03
N GLU A 677 -25.82 -6.97 3.43
CA GLU A 677 -26.73 -7.63 2.50
C GLU A 677 -27.55 -6.60 1.71
N SER A 678 -27.38 -6.63 0.39
CA SER A 678 -27.88 -5.61 -0.53
C SER A 678 -27.99 -6.16 -1.96
N LEU A 679 -28.22 -5.28 -2.93
CA LEU A 679 -28.22 -5.61 -4.34
C LEU A 679 -26.99 -5.02 -5.02
N ILE A 680 -26.56 -5.66 -6.10
CA ILE A 680 -25.57 -5.10 -7.03
C ILE A 680 -26.20 -5.00 -8.43
N PHE A 681 -26.02 -3.83 -9.04
CA PHE A 681 -26.37 -3.57 -10.43
C PHE A 681 -25.06 -3.54 -11.22
N ARG A 682 -24.84 -4.55 -12.05
CA ARG A 682 -23.64 -4.69 -12.88
C ARG A 682 -23.90 -4.19 -14.28
N SER A 683 -22.91 -3.48 -14.84
CA SER A 683 -22.81 -3.21 -16.27
C SER A 683 -22.82 -4.51 -17.06
N ASP A 684 -23.52 -4.53 -18.20
CA ASP A 684 -23.57 -5.69 -19.09
C ASP A 684 -23.74 -5.21 -20.54
N SER A 685 -22.80 -4.37 -21.01
CA SER A 685 -22.92 -3.67 -22.29
C SER A 685 -22.61 -4.55 -23.51
N ASN A 686 -23.06 -4.12 -24.70
CA ASN A 686 -22.66 -4.70 -25.99
C ASN A 686 -21.22 -4.32 -26.41
N GLY A 687 -20.49 -3.61 -25.55
CA GLY A 687 -19.12 -3.14 -25.79
C GLY A 687 -18.10 -3.72 -24.83
N GLU A 688 -18.46 -4.63 -23.91
CA GLU A 688 -17.53 -5.13 -22.88
C GLU A 688 -16.65 -6.29 -23.34
N ASP A 689 -17.20 -7.31 -23.99
CA ASP A 689 -16.44 -8.52 -24.34
C ASP A 689 -16.51 -8.75 -25.86
N LEU A 690 -15.74 -7.97 -26.61
CA LEU A 690 -15.63 -8.07 -28.07
C LEU A 690 -14.37 -8.84 -28.46
N GLU A 691 -14.37 -9.48 -29.62
CA GLU A 691 -13.18 -10.21 -30.09
C GLU A 691 -11.98 -9.26 -30.21
N GLY A 692 -10.94 -9.50 -29.40
CA GLY A 692 -9.75 -8.67 -29.35
C GLY A 692 -9.89 -7.36 -28.57
N TYR A 693 -10.94 -7.18 -27.78
CA TYR A 693 -11.13 -6.03 -26.89
C TYR A 693 -11.88 -6.41 -25.61
N ALA A 694 -11.22 -6.19 -24.47
CA ALA A 694 -11.80 -6.43 -23.17
C ALA A 694 -12.07 -5.10 -22.45
N GLY A 695 -13.34 -4.84 -22.19
CA GLY A 695 -13.85 -3.72 -21.42
C GLY A 695 -13.95 -3.99 -19.93
N ALA A 696 -13.11 -4.89 -19.40
CA ALA A 696 -13.04 -5.19 -17.97
C ALA A 696 -12.85 -3.90 -17.17
N GLY A 697 -13.74 -3.63 -16.21
CA GLY A 697 -13.69 -2.45 -15.35
C GLY A 697 -13.95 -1.10 -16.02
N LEU A 698 -14.38 -1.04 -17.29
CA LEU A 698 -14.69 0.25 -17.94
C LEU A 698 -15.96 0.88 -17.40
N TYR A 699 -16.97 0.05 -17.18
CA TYR A 699 -18.32 0.44 -16.75
C TYR A 699 -18.59 -0.05 -15.34
N ASP A 700 -19.38 0.72 -14.60
CA ASP A 700 -19.47 0.56 -13.15
C ASP A 700 -20.39 -0.60 -12.76
N SER A 701 -20.04 -1.26 -11.66
CA SER A 701 -20.95 -2.11 -10.90
C SER A 701 -21.26 -1.43 -9.59
N VAL A 702 -22.54 -1.21 -9.30
CA VAL A 702 -22.98 -0.32 -8.22
C VAL A 702 -23.80 -1.10 -7.21
N THR A 703 -23.34 -1.13 -5.96
CA THR A 703 -24.07 -1.70 -4.83
C THR A 703 -25.12 -0.71 -4.32
N THR A 704 -26.28 -1.21 -3.88
CA THR A 704 -27.32 -0.35 -3.28
C THR A 704 -27.01 0.05 -1.86
N ALA A 705 -26.17 -0.73 -1.15
CA ALA A 705 -25.62 -0.34 0.13
C ALA A 705 -24.20 0.23 -0.04
N THR A 706 -23.81 1.11 0.88
CA THR A 706 -22.47 1.69 0.91
C THR A 706 -21.43 0.62 1.20
N THR A 707 -20.45 0.51 0.30
CA THR A 707 -19.26 -0.32 0.55
C THR A 707 -18.33 0.41 1.51
N VAL A 708 -17.88 -0.28 2.56
CA VAL A 708 -16.98 0.26 3.59
C VAL A 708 -15.63 -0.44 3.56
N ARG A 709 -14.56 0.36 3.69
CA ARG A 709 -13.21 -0.17 3.95
C ARG A 709 -13.02 -0.34 5.43
N ARG A 710 -12.42 -1.47 5.83
CA ARG A 710 -12.07 -1.77 7.23
C ARG A 710 -10.71 -2.43 7.27
N LYS A 711 -9.92 -2.13 8.30
CA LYS A 711 -8.67 -2.85 8.55
C LYS A 711 -8.94 -4.33 8.81
N VAL A 712 -8.02 -5.19 8.37
CA VAL A 712 -8.19 -6.64 8.39
C VAL A 712 -7.18 -7.29 9.33
N ASP A 713 -7.67 -8.08 10.28
CA ASP A 713 -6.82 -8.91 11.14
C ASP A 713 -6.69 -10.33 10.58
N TYR A 714 -5.72 -10.55 9.69
CA TYR A 714 -5.44 -11.90 9.21
C TYR A 714 -4.91 -12.84 10.28
N SER A 715 -4.37 -12.35 11.40
CA SER A 715 -3.78 -13.22 12.42
C SER A 715 -4.84 -13.95 13.26
N SER A 716 -6.09 -13.49 13.23
CA SER A 716 -7.24 -14.24 13.77
C SER A 716 -8.01 -15.03 12.72
N ASP A 717 -7.66 -14.92 11.43
CA ASP A 717 -8.42 -15.52 10.35
C ASP A 717 -7.96 -16.98 10.05
N PRO A 718 -8.88 -17.94 9.86
CA PRO A 718 -8.55 -19.33 9.51
C PRO A 718 -7.72 -19.45 8.23
N LEU A 719 -7.82 -18.49 7.31
CA LEU A 719 -7.01 -18.46 6.08
C LEU A 719 -5.52 -18.48 6.40
N MET A 720 -5.08 -17.82 7.47
CA MET A 720 -3.68 -17.83 7.91
C MET A 720 -3.41 -18.93 8.93
N THR A 721 -4.30 -19.07 9.90
CA THR A 721 -4.06 -19.86 11.12
C THR A 721 -4.36 -21.35 10.99
N ASP A 722 -5.18 -21.76 10.01
CA ASP A 722 -5.57 -23.15 9.79
C ASP A 722 -5.16 -23.63 8.38
N PRO A 723 -4.02 -24.36 8.27
CA PRO A 723 -3.55 -24.91 7.00
C PRO A 723 -4.53 -25.90 6.34
N GLU A 724 -5.33 -26.65 7.12
CA GLU A 724 -6.28 -27.61 6.57
C GLU A 724 -7.50 -26.90 5.97
N PHE A 725 -8.02 -25.88 6.66
CA PHE A 725 -9.05 -24.99 6.12
C PHE A 725 -8.57 -24.30 4.85
N ARG A 726 -7.41 -23.64 4.89
CA ARG A 726 -6.83 -22.98 3.71
C ARG A 726 -6.66 -23.96 2.54
N GLY A 727 -6.12 -25.15 2.80
CA GLY A 727 -5.96 -26.19 1.79
C GLY A 727 -7.28 -26.62 1.16
N ARG A 728 -8.32 -26.89 1.97
CA ARG A 728 -9.67 -27.22 1.45
C ARG A 728 -10.25 -26.10 0.59
N LEU A 729 -10.21 -24.87 1.10
CA LEU A 729 -10.74 -23.70 0.40
C LEU A 729 -10.08 -23.51 -0.97
N MET A 730 -8.74 -23.57 -1.03
CA MET A 730 -8.01 -23.45 -2.30
C MET A 730 -8.39 -24.54 -3.30
N ARG A 731 -8.55 -25.79 -2.84
CA ARG A 731 -8.98 -26.91 -3.70
C ARG A 731 -10.39 -26.69 -4.26
N ASP A 732 -11.33 -26.31 -3.40
CA ASP A 732 -12.73 -26.13 -3.81
C ASP A 732 -12.84 -24.98 -4.81
N ILE A 733 -12.12 -23.88 -4.61
CA ILE A 733 -12.07 -22.75 -5.54
C ILE A 733 -11.49 -23.18 -6.90
N CYS A 734 -10.34 -23.88 -6.93
CA CYS A 734 -9.78 -24.38 -8.18
C CYS A 734 -10.73 -25.37 -8.90
N ARG A 735 -11.40 -26.25 -8.16
CA ARG A 735 -12.40 -27.20 -8.70
C ARG A 735 -13.59 -26.49 -9.32
N ALA A 736 -14.02 -25.37 -8.72
CA ALA A 736 -15.04 -24.53 -9.31
C ALA A 736 -14.58 -23.93 -10.65
N GLY A 737 -13.35 -23.39 -10.69
CA GLY A 737 -12.74 -22.88 -11.93
C GLY A 737 -12.72 -23.92 -13.06
N LEU A 738 -12.24 -25.14 -12.77
CA LEU A 738 -12.20 -26.22 -13.76
C LEU A 738 -13.60 -26.64 -14.24
N ALA A 739 -14.58 -26.74 -13.33
CA ALA A 739 -15.95 -27.07 -13.70
C ALA A 739 -16.58 -26.03 -14.64
N ILE A 740 -16.28 -24.74 -14.41
CA ILE A 740 -16.75 -23.62 -15.23
C ILE A 740 -16.07 -23.63 -16.61
N GLU A 741 -14.75 -23.85 -16.67
CA GLU A 741 -14.01 -24.02 -17.93
C GLU A 741 -14.58 -25.19 -18.75
N GLN A 742 -14.83 -26.34 -18.14
CA GLN A 742 -15.42 -27.50 -18.82
C GLN A 742 -16.85 -27.23 -19.30
N ALA A 743 -17.64 -26.50 -18.52
CA ALA A 743 -18.98 -26.10 -18.92
C ALA A 743 -18.93 -25.12 -20.10
N LEU A 744 -18.03 -24.14 -20.12
CA LEU A 744 -18.02 -23.12 -21.17
C LEU A 744 -17.15 -23.48 -22.39
N GLY A 745 -16.27 -24.47 -22.27
CA GLY A 745 -15.49 -25.04 -23.36
C GLY A 745 -14.25 -24.23 -23.76
N SER A 746 -13.88 -23.22 -22.99
CA SER A 746 -12.67 -22.41 -23.18
C SER A 746 -12.15 -21.92 -21.83
N ALA A 747 -10.89 -21.49 -21.77
CA ALA A 747 -10.33 -20.84 -20.60
C ALA A 747 -11.22 -19.65 -20.17
N GLN A 748 -11.42 -19.52 -18.86
CA GLN A 748 -12.27 -18.55 -18.19
C GLN A 748 -11.50 -17.69 -17.18
N ASP A 749 -11.94 -16.44 -17.10
CA ASP A 749 -11.74 -15.47 -16.02
C ASP A 749 -13.02 -15.45 -15.16
N VAL A 750 -12.92 -15.96 -13.93
CA VAL A 750 -14.06 -16.22 -13.04
C VAL A 750 -13.95 -15.38 -11.79
N GLU A 751 -15.01 -14.65 -11.46
CA GLU A 751 -15.18 -13.99 -10.16
C GLU A 751 -16.17 -14.80 -9.32
N GLY A 752 -15.83 -15.05 -8.05
CA GLY A 752 -16.71 -15.73 -7.13
C GLY A 752 -16.47 -15.35 -5.68
N VAL A 753 -17.35 -15.86 -4.82
CA VAL A 753 -17.30 -15.63 -3.39
C VAL A 753 -17.51 -16.92 -2.61
N VAL A 754 -17.07 -16.90 -1.36
CA VAL A 754 -17.26 -17.95 -0.38
C VAL A 754 -17.88 -17.32 0.86
N ASP A 755 -19.05 -17.82 1.27
CA ASP A 755 -19.70 -17.37 2.50
C ASP A 755 -19.04 -17.98 3.75
N ARG A 756 -19.56 -17.65 4.94
CA ARG A 756 -18.99 -18.11 6.22
C ARG A 756 -19.14 -19.61 6.42
N GLU A 757 -20.12 -20.22 5.77
CA GLU A 757 -20.39 -21.65 5.79
C GLU A 757 -19.52 -22.42 4.79
N GLY A 758 -18.70 -21.73 3.99
CA GLY A 758 -17.80 -22.33 3.00
C GLY A 758 -18.46 -22.61 1.66
N LYS A 759 -19.67 -22.10 1.41
CA LYS A 759 -20.38 -22.32 0.16
C LYS A 759 -19.83 -21.42 -0.94
N VAL A 760 -19.46 -22.04 -2.06
CA VAL A 760 -18.89 -21.36 -3.23
C VAL A 760 -20.00 -20.85 -4.14
N THR A 761 -19.99 -19.56 -4.46
CA THR A 761 -20.91 -18.94 -5.41
C THR A 761 -20.14 -18.20 -6.50
N VAL A 762 -20.43 -18.53 -7.76
CA VAL A 762 -19.84 -17.87 -8.92
C VAL A 762 -20.70 -16.66 -9.27
N VAL A 763 -20.13 -15.46 -9.21
CA VAL A 763 -20.88 -14.22 -9.42
C VAL A 763 -20.77 -13.71 -10.86
N GLN A 764 -19.65 -14.01 -11.53
CA GLN A 764 -19.38 -13.61 -12.90
C GLN A 764 -18.35 -14.56 -13.54
N THR A 765 -18.45 -14.75 -14.84
CA THR A 765 -17.39 -15.41 -15.63
C THR A 765 -17.35 -14.80 -17.02
N ARG A 766 -16.18 -14.81 -17.65
CA ARG A 766 -15.98 -14.45 -19.05
C ARG A 766 -14.86 -15.28 -19.67
N PRO A 767 -14.82 -15.46 -20.99
CA PRO A 767 -13.67 -16.06 -21.66
C PRO A 767 -12.37 -15.33 -21.30
N GLN A 768 -11.34 -16.09 -20.97
CA GLN A 768 -9.98 -15.58 -20.83
C GLN A 768 -9.41 -15.39 -22.24
N MET A 769 -8.97 -14.15 -22.54
CA MET A 769 -8.52 -13.72 -23.86
C MET A 769 -7.00 -13.81 -24.03
#